data_AF-A0A7C5EB79-F1
#
_entry.id   AF-A0A7C5EB79-F1
#
_cell.length_a   1.000
_cell.length_b   1.000
_cell.length_c   1.000
_cell.angle_alpha   90.00
_cell.angle_beta   90.00
_cell.angle_gamma   90.00
#
_symmetry.space_group_name_H-M   'P 1'
#
loop_
_entity.id
_entity.type
_entity.pdbx_description
1 polymer ?
#
loop_
_entity_poly.entity_id
_entity_poly.type
_entity_poly.pdbx_seq_one_letter_code
_entity_poly.pdbx_strand_id
1 'polypeptide(L)'
;MRLTYKTAKITYKSLFSYSLVVIALLIVAVPVFAATNSAAPWLDFSLSTPTGTSPQTARALTKGLNVNHLNPGEEDWYTYSRTSFDDPTFAWISLVMRYESEALIEPEQANFEIMAQKQAGSWFSGDATPANVLGTGLTSPLKTAHENLNAIFWTGEVNDEDVYYVRVFNQSPFGLNYTLEAKAEQPAVSGAAPASLNSAMSDADVLSLRQQAWALTAQAAGKMTPADAARWMQQAQSVGWIVTAGTAIDRAPKPDQANPQLLWQLTAQAIAGLDAEAAARWLNQADALGWLAIPLAVPQNPTLDVPPKNSGDDGGEGQGEAQPAPAVPAPPEEIYTPVNIYPNNPLEFDFLDINSGRLAPYGEHWYSLLRDDLDDKKIEAMALTMFTTPSNGFIDSRVNFEIFPAGQYHIWARGDADYMENLGLGQWVSRDEDNHTGERLWKGSLVDGDRYLIKVKNSSPEVVDYYLFPDDVENAELGNPTLHQANGAAGRVPYAASPPTRPSLPPIPGAAPPDAIDLKMGVTTGKLEAGQERWYKFYYHDSYNETTPEHDFKIFLTNTPLDEIRARHADFALYTGNQLPIWLRGTVDKLEPFGVSMPSPYPTEDVRSLQVLWDGQLMEEHIYYLKIWNHDIGPLEYELEVQGGP
;
A
#
# COMPACT_ATOMS: atom_id res chain seq x y z
N MET A 1 -66.53 -51.99 3.98
CA MET A 1 -65.80 -52.63 5.10
C MET A 1 -64.78 -51.63 5.63
N ARG A 2 -64.90 -51.23 6.90
CA ARG A 2 -63.97 -50.29 7.56
C ARG A 2 -62.71 -51.06 7.99
N LEU A 3 -61.56 -50.74 7.39
CA LEU A 3 -60.25 -51.18 7.88
C LEU A 3 -59.80 -50.25 9.02
N THR A 4 -59.75 -50.78 10.23
CA THR A 4 -59.06 -50.17 11.38
C THR A 4 -57.56 -50.45 11.28
N TYR A 5 -56.76 -49.42 11.03
CA TYR A 5 -55.31 -49.47 11.21
C TYR A 5 -54.98 -49.40 12.71
N LYS A 6 -54.40 -50.48 13.26
CA LYS A 6 -53.74 -50.45 14.57
C LYS A 6 -52.31 -49.94 14.38
N THR A 7 -52.07 -48.69 14.74
CA THR A 7 -50.71 -48.12 14.85
C THR A 7 -50.03 -48.71 16.08
N ALA A 8 -49.03 -49.57 15.87
CA ALA A 8 -48.16 -50.06 16.93
C ALA A 8 -47.20 -48.93 17.33
N LYS A 9 -47.37 -48.39 18.55
CA LYS A 9 -46.38 -47.49 19.16
C LYS A 9 -45.13 -48.29 19.51
N ILE A 10 -44.15 -48.27 18.60
CA ILE A 10 -42.78 -48.68 18.91
C ILE A 10 -42.20 -47.58 19.82
N THR A 11 -41.96 -47.90 21.08
CA THR A 11 -41.40 -46.96 22.04
C THR A 11 -39.90 -46.81 21.82
N TYR A 12 -39.38 -45.61 22.06
CA TYR A 12 -37.96 -45.26 21.85
C TYR A 12 -36.98 -46.21 22.53
N LYS A 13 -37.39 -46.83 23.66
CA LYS A 13 -36.62 -47.89 24.33
C LYS A 13 -36.38 -49.11 23.44
N SER A 14 -37.35 -49.52 22.64
CA SER A 14 -37.23 -50.67 21.75
C SER A 14 -36.19 -50.40 20.67
N LEU A 15 -36.23 -49.23 20.04
CA LEU A 15 -35.26 -48.82 19.02
C LEU A 15 -33.84 -48.71 19.59
N PHE A 16 -33.71 -48.17 20.80
CA PHE A 16 -32.40 -48.06 21.46
C PHE A 16 -31.82 -49.43 21.83
N SER A 17 -32.64 -50.35 22.33
CA SER A 17 -32.21 -51.73 22.63
C SER A 17 -31.82 -52.50 21.37
N TYR A 18 -32.52 -52.34 20.25
CA TYR A 18 -32.12 -52.94 18.98
C TYR A 18 -30.79 -52.35 18.46
N SER A 19 -30.59 -51.04 18.58
CA SER A 19 -29.34 -50.40 18.14
C SER A 19 -28.14 -50.87 18.97
N LEU A 20 -28.30 -51.05 20.28
CA LEU A 20 -27.23 -51.53 21.16
C LEU A 20 -26.85 -52.99 20.89
N VAL A 21 -27.83 -53.84 20.56
CA VAL A 21 -27.58 -55.23 20.16
C VAL A 21 -26.87 -55.29 18.81
N VAL A 22 -27.22 -54.44 17.85
CA VAL A 22 -26.54 -54.38 16.54
C VAL A 22 -25.10 -53.88 16.70
N ILE A 23 -24.86 -52.86 17.52
CA ILE A 23 -23.50 -52.36 17.79
C ILE A 23 -22.67 -53.43 18.51
N ALA A 24 -23.22 -54.11 19.52
CA ALA A 24 -22.52 -55.19 20.20
C ALA A 24 -22.21 -56.37 19.25
N LEU A 25 -23.14 -56.73 18.36
CA LEU A 25 -22.91 -57.74 17.33
C LEU A 25 -21.82 -57.32 16.34
N LEU A 26 -21.75 -56.04 15.95
CA LEU A 26 -20.70 -55.54 15.06
C LEU A 26 -19.34 -55.54 15.75
N ILE A 27 -19.25 -55.14 17.02
CA ILE A 27 -18.00 -55.13 17.79
C ILE A 27 -17.44 -56.54 17.97
N VAL A 28 -18.30 -57.57 18.08
CA VAL A 28 -17.86 -58.97 18.24
C VAL A 28 -17.65 -59.66 16.89
N ALA A 29 -18.47 -59.39 15.89
CA ALA A 29 -18.37 -60.06 14.59
C ALA A 29 -17.17 -59.56 13.77
N VAL A 30 -16.84 -58.26 13.82
CA VAL A 30 -15.77 -57.68 13.01
C VAL A 30 -14.38 -58.28 13.34
N PRO A 31 -13.97 -58.45 14.62
CA PRO A 31 -12.70 -59.10 14.95
C PRO A 31 -12.67 -60.59 14.60
N VAL A 32 -13.80 -61.29 14.74
CA VAL A 32 -13.89 -62.74 14.44
C VAL A 32 -13.82 -62.99 12.93
N PHE A 33 -14.42 -62.13 12.11
CA PHE A 33 -14.27 -62.19 10.65
C PHE A 33 -12.87 -61.77 10.19
N ALA A 34 -12.23 -60.80 10.87
CA ALA A 34 -10.85 -60.39 10.56
C ALA A 34 -9.81 -61.48 10.91
N ALA A 35 -10.06 -62.30 11.94
CA ALA A 35 -9.12 -63.35 12.37
C ALA A 35 -9.25 -64.68 11.60
N THR A 36 -10.34 -64.93 10.88
CA THR A 36 -10.64 -66.25 10.28
C THR A 36 -10.48 -66.34 8.77
N ASN A 37 -10.25 -65.22 8.08
CA ASN A 37 -10.01 -65.19 6.63
C ASN A 37 -8.63 -64.58 6.31
N SER A 38 -7.59 -65.42 6.28
CA SER A 38 -6.23 -65.05 5.84
C SER A 38 -6.08 -64.94 4.31
N ALA A 39 -7.18 -64.90 3.56
CA ALA A 39 -7.18 -64.86 2.10
C ALA A 39 -8.41 -64.12 1.54
N ALA A 40 -8.52 -62.81 1.74
CA ALA A 40 -9.44 -61.95 0.99
C ALA A 40 -9.00 -60.46 1.03
N PRO A 41 -8.40 -59.92 -0.05
CA PRO A 41 -7.94 -58.53 -0.11
C PRO A 41 -9.04 -57.61 -0.65
N TRP A 42 -10.18 -57.50 0.05
CA TRP A 42 -11.34 -56.74 -0.45
C TRP A 42 -11.82 -55.59 0.45
N LEU A 43 -11.15 -55.29 1.56
CA LEU A 43 -11.49 -54.15 2.42
C LEU A 43 -10.24 -53.46 2.96
N ASP A 44 -9.27 -53.22 2.09
CA ASP A 44 -8.26 -52.18 2.32
C ASP A 44 -8.67 -50.95 1.51
N PHE A 45 -9.26 -49.96 2.18
CA PHE A 45 -9.60 -48.66 1.56
C PHE A 45 -8.40 -47.70 1.55
N SER A 46 -7.19 -48.16 1.91
CA SER A 46 -5.96 -47.45 1.60
C SER A 46 -5.44 -47.89 0.24
N LEU A 47 -6.08 -47.43 -0.84
CA LEU A 47 -5.44 -47.36 -2.15
C LEU A 47 -4.36 -46.26 -2.10
N SER A 48 -3.26 -46.51 -1.40
CA SER A 48 -2.04 -45.72 -1.51
C SER A 48 -1.28 -46.15 -2.76
N THR A 49 -1.85 -45.86 -3.93
CA THR A 49 -0.97 -45.67 -5.09
C THR A 49 -0.12 -44.43 -4.79
N PRO A 50 1.22 -44.53 -4.74
CA PRO A 50 2.15 -43.42 -4.45
C PRO A 50 2.24 -42.44 -5.63
N THR A 51 1.11 -42.20 -6.28
CA THR A 51 0.94 -41.26 -7.36
C THR A 51 0.62 -39.91 -6.73
N GLY A 52 1.33 -38.86 -7.10
CA GLY A 52 1.00 -37.48 -6.82
C GLY A 52 1.89 -36.80 -5.80
N THR A 53 2.90 -37.42 -5.20
CA THR A 53 3.76 -36.72 -4.22
C THR A 53 4.99 -36.07 -4.86
N SER A 54 5.16 -36.23 -6.18
CA SER A 54 6.24 -35.61 -6.92
C SER A 54 5.82 -35.30 -8.36
N PRO A 55 6.53 -34.41 -9.07
CA PRO A 55 6.22 -34.10 -10.47
C PRO A 55 6.27 -35.35 -11.38
N GLN A 56 7.17 -36.31 -11.10
CA GLN A 56 7.31 -37.57 -11.86
C GLN A 56 6.12 -38.51 -11.65
N THR A 57 5.43 -38.38 -10.52
CA THR A 57 4.31 -39.24 -10.13
C THR A 57 2.98 -38.50 -10.18
N ALA A 58 2.94 -37.29 -10.75
CA ALA A 58 1.79 -36.40 -10.77
C ALA A 58 0.52 -37.09 -11.29
N ARG A 59 -0.60 -36.87 -10.60
CA ARG A 59 -1.91 -37.42 -10.97
C ARG A 59 -2.49 -36.63 -12.14
N ALA A 60 -3.25 -37.27 -13.03
CA ALA A 60 -4.00 -36.52 -14.03
C ALA A 60 -5.04 -35.61 -13.34
N LEU A 61 -5.03 -34.32 -13.64
CA LEU A 61 -6.04 -33.38 -13.19
C LEU A 61 -7.32 -33.64 -13.99
N THR A 62 -8.42 -33.95 -13.30
CA THR A 62 -9.71 -34.22 -13.96
C THR A 62 -10.58 -32.97 -13.99
N LYS A 63 -11.42 -32.84 -15.02
CA LYS A 63 -12.46 -31.81 -15.09
C LYS A 63 -13.42 -31.93 -13.91
N GLY A 64 -13.68 -30.82 -13.22
CA GLY A 64 -14.51 -30.80 -12.03
C GLY A 64 -13.68 -30.93 -10.76
N LEU A 65 -14.22 -31.61 -9.74
CA LEU A 65 -13.64 -31.65 -8.40
C LEU A 65 -12.60 -32.76 -8.25
N ASN A 66 -11.38 -32.37 -7.87
CA ASN A 66 -10.32 -33.27 -7.43
C ASN A 66 -10.19 -33.13 -5.91
N VAL A 67 -10.48 -34.18 -5.14
CA VAL A 67 -10.51 -34.13 -3.67
C VAL A 67 -9.33 -34.89 -3.11
N ASN A 68 -8.61 -34.32 -2.14
CA ASN A 68 -7.58 -35.04 -1.41
C ASN A 68 -7.33 -34.45 -0.01
N HIS A 69 -6.39 -35.06 0.72
CA HIS A 69 -5.91 -34.63 2.02
C HIS A 69 -4.40 -34.40 1.98
N LEU A 70 -3.92 -33.33 2.64
CA LEU A 70 -2.49 -33.04 2.84
C LEU A 70 -2.18 -32.94 4.33
N ASN A 71 -1.24 -33.75 4.82
CA ASN A 71 -0.66 -33.55 6.14
C ASN A 71 0.30 -32.34 6.15
N PRO A 72 0.72 -31.86 7.34
CA PRO A 72 1.74 -30.83 7.45
C PRO A 72 3.04 -31.17 6.69
N GLY A 73 3.48 -30.25 5.84
CA GLY A 73 4.67 -30.39 4.99
C GLY A 73 4.47 -31.23 3.73
N GLU A 74 3.28 -31.78 3.48
CA GLU A 74 3.01 -32.58 2.28
C GLU A 74 2.61 -31.72 1.09
N GLU A 75 2.77 -32.31 -0.09
CA GLU A 75 2.36 -31.75 -1.37
C GLU A 75 1.75 -32.82 -2.27
N ASP A 76 0.78 -32.37 -3.07
CA ASP A 76 0.16 -33.14 -4.14
C ASP A 76 0.48 -32.47 -5.48
N TRP A 77 0.75 -33.30 -6.48
CA TRP A 77 1.09 -32.92 -7.82
C TRP A 77 0.04 -33.46 -8.78
N TYR A 78 -0.49 -32.55 -9.57
CA TYR A 78 -1.36 -32.86 -10.69
C TYR A 78 -0.70 -32.48 -12.01
N THR A 79 -1.06 -33.16 -13.09
CA THR A 79 -0.67 -32.84 -14.44
C THR A 79 -1.89 -32.64 -15.32
N TYR A 80 -1.85 -31.66 -16.22
CA TYR A 80 -2.90 -31.44 -17.19
C TYR A 80 -2.32 -30.96 -18.52
N SER A 81 -3.08 -31.17 -19.59
CA SER A 81 -2.81 -30.67 -20.93
C SER A 81 -4.13 -30.27 -21.58
N ARG A 82 -4.09 -29.54 -22.70
CA ARG A 82 -5.30 -29.22 -23.49
C ARG A 82 -6.11 -30.47 -23.85
N THR A 83 -5.42 -31.57 -24.19
CA THR A 83 -6.04 -32.85 -24.54
C THR A 83 -6.63 -33.60 -23.35
N SER A 84 -6.22 -33.29 -22.11
CA SER A 84 -6.66 -34.01 -20.91
C SER A 84 -8.11 -33.73 -20.51
N PHE A 85 -8.72 -32.65 -21.03
CA PHE A 85 -10.08 -32.22 -20.67
C PHE A 85 -11.17 -32.66 -21.68
N ASP A 86 -10.82 -33.45 -22.70
CA ASP A 86 -11.70 -33.86 -23.81
C ASP A 86 -12.42 -32.69 -24.51
N ASP A 87 -11.85 -31.48 -24.43
CA ASP A 87 -12.40 -30.27 -25.02
C ASP A 87 -11.36 -29.62 -25.95
N PRO A 88 -11.43 -29.88 -27.27
CA PRO A 88 -10.46 -29.32 -28.21
C PRO A 88 -10.62 -27.80 -28.38
N THR A 89 -11.66 -27.18 -27.82
CA THR A 89 -11.90 -25.73 -27.93
C THR A 89 -11.44 -24.95 -26.70
N PHE A 90 -11.06 -25.65 -25.64
CA PHE A 90 -10.48 -25.09 -24.43
C PHE A 90 -9.07 -24.54 -24.72
N ALA A 91 -8.86 -23.28 -24.38
CA ALA A 91 -7.51 -22.68 -24.40
C ALA A 91 -7.15 -22.08 -23.04
N TRP A 92 -8.03 -22.14 -22.03
CA TRP A 92 -7.88 -21.45 -20.76
C TRP A 92 -8.40 -22.28 -19.61
N ILE A 93 -7.59 -22.50 -18.57
CA ILE A 93 -8.01 -23.23 -17.36
C ILE A 93 -8.35 -22.27 -16.23
N SER A 94 -9.34 -22.66 -15.43
CA SER A 94 -9.63 -22.07 -14.13
C SER A 94 -9.49 -23.14 -13.06
N LEU A 95 -8.65 -22.86 -12.07
CA LEU A 95 -8.37 -23.71 -10.92
C LEU A 95 -8.90 -23.04 -9.68
N VAL A 96 -9.71 -23.75 -8.89
CA VAL A 96 -10.21 -23.26 -7.60
C VAL A 96 -9.94 -24.30 -6.53
N MET A 97 -8.96 -24.02 -5.68
CA MET A 97 -8.71 -24.80 -4.46
C MET A 97 -9.62 -24.30 -3.35
N ARG A 98 -10.27 -25.19 -2.62
CA ARG A 98 -11.01 -24.88 -1.39
C ARG A 98 -10.58 -25.83 -0.30
N TYR A 99 -10.35 -25.32 0.90
CA TYR A 99 -10.01 -26.14 2.05
C TYR A 99 -10.70 -25.59 3.31
N GLU A 100 -11.02 -26.49 4.22
CA GLU A 100 -11.52 -26.16 5.54
C GLU A 100 -10.39 -26.32 6.57
N SER A 101 -10.26 -25.33 7.45
CA SER A 101 -9.33 -25.39 8.57
C SER A 101 -9.99 -24.88 9.84
N GLU A 102 -9.75 -25.56 10.95
CA GLU A 102 -10.17 -25.10 12.29
C GLU A 102 -9.30 -23.95 12.79
N ALA A 103 -8.11 -23.77 12.21
CA ALA A 103 -7.18 -22.68 12.50
C ALA A 103 -7.12 -21.68 11.35
N LEU A 104 -6.83 -20.42 11.66
CA LEU A 104 -6.49 -19.42 10.66
C LEU A 104 -5.14 -19.83 10.02
N ILE A 105 -5.19 -20.22 8.75
CA ILE A 105 -4.02 -20.60 7.95
C ILE A 105 -3.79 -19.51 6.92
N GLU A 106 -2.61 -18.90 6.94
CA GLU A 106 -2.25 -17.87 5.98
C GLU A 106 -2.11 -18.48 4.56
N PRO A 107 -2.41 -17.73 3.49
CA PRO A 107 -2.34 -18.24 2.11
C PRO A 107 -0.96 -18.77 1.70
N GLU A 108 0.10 -18.32 2.37
CA GLU A 108 1.48 -18.80 2.15
C GLU A 108 1.69 -20.22 2.71
N GLN A 109 0.87 -20.61 3.69
CA GLN A 109 0.96 -21.90 4.35
C GLN A 109 0.14 -22.99 3.66
N ALA A 110 -0.85 -22.65 2.83
CA ALA A 110 -1.61 -23.63 2.04
C ALA A 110 -2.06 -23.00 0.72
N ASN A 111 -1.48 -23.44 -0.39
CA ASN A 111 -1.71 -22.86 -1.71
C ASN A 111 -1.44 -23.88 -2.83
N PHE A 112 -1.51 -23.43 -4.08
CA PHE A 112 -1.03 -24.15 -5.23
C PHE A 112 -0.22 -23.29 -6.21
N GLU A 113 0.72 -23.93 -6.91
CA GLU A 113 1.60 -23.36 -7.92
C GLU A 113 1.37 -24.01 -9.28
N ILE A 114 1.46 -23.24 -10.36
CA ILE A 114 1.30 -23.73 -11.74
C ILE A 114 2.61 -23.61 -12.50
N MET A 115 2.93 -24.65 -13.28
CA MET A 115 4.23 -24.85 -13.91
C MET A 115 4.06 -25.46 -15.32
N ALA A 116 4.88 -25.07 -16.31
CA ALA A 116 4.89 -25.70 -17.64
C ALA A 116 6.04 -26.71 -17.83
N GLN A 117 5.74 -27.85 -18.46
CA GLN A 117 6.69 -28.94 -18.72
C GLN A 117 7.85 -28.57 -19.64
N LYS A 118 7.72 -27.53 -20.50
CA LYS A 118 8.82 -27.06 -21.37
C LYS A 118 10.14 -26.82 -20.62
N GLN A 119 10.08 -26.66 -19.31
CA GLN A 119 11.22 -26.44 -18.42
C GLN A 119 11.63 -27.68 -17.60
N ALA A 120 10.86 -28.76 -17.65
CA ALA A 120 10.98 -29.89 -16.74
C ALA A 120 12.16 -30.83 -17.05
N GLY A 121 12.82 -30.69 -18.21
CA GLY A 121 14.03 -31.45 -18.52
C GLY A 121 15.13 -31.30 -17.46
N SER A 122 15.23 -30.15 -16.79
CA SER A 122 16.15 -29.95 -15.66
C SER A 122 15.57 -30.41 -14.31
N TRP A 123 14.25 -30.30 -14.10
CA TRP A 123 13.58 -30.62 -12.82
C TRP A 123 13.69 -32.09 -12.44
N PHE A 124 13.65 -32.98 -13.43
CA PHE A 124 13.67 -34.42 -13.19
C PHE A 124 15.08 -34.98 -12.93
N SER A 125 16.12 -34.13 -13.00
CA SER A 125 17.53 -34.52 -13.02
C SER A 125 18.31 -34.25 -11.72
N GLY A 126 17.69 -33.62 -10.70
CA GLY A 126 18.32 -33.32 -9.40
C GLY A 126 17.59 -32.20 -8.63
N ASP A 127 18.15 -31.76 -7.48
CA ASP A 127 17.64 -30.74 -6.52
C ASP A 127 17.36 -29.33 -7.09
N ALA A 128 17.15 -29.20 -8.40
CA ALA A 128 16.82 -27.93 -9.03
C ALA A 128 15.40 -27.50 -8.65
N THR A 129 15.30 -26.37 -7.95
CA THR A 129 14.04 -25.65 -7.76
C THR A 129 13.44 -25.28 -9.13
N PRO A 130 12.11 -25.36 -9.31
CA PRO A 130 11.47 -25.02 -10.57
C PRO A 130 11.83 -23.59 -11.01
N ALA A 131 12.49 -23.45 -12.16
CA ALA A 131 13.07 -22.18 -12.57
C ALA A 131 12.05 -21.10 -13.01
N ASN A 132 10.76 -21.43 -13.20
CA ASN A 132 9.69 -20.44 -13.40
C ASN A 132 8.32 -21.01 -13.03
N VAL A 133 7.76 -20.51 -11.93
CA VAL A 133 6.34 -20.66 -11.59
C VAL A 133 5.53 -19.73 -12.51
N LEU A 134 4.57 -20.27 -13.27
CA LEU A 134 3.68 -19.49 -14.14
C LEU A 134 2.70 -18.62 -13.34
N GLY A 135 2.36 -19.08 -12.15
CA GLY A 135 1.54 -18.33 -11.20
C GLY A 135 1.28 -19.14 -9.93
N THR A 136 0.89 -18.42 -8.89
CA THR A 136 0.41 -18.96 -7.62
C THR A 136 -1.08 -18.71 -7.49
N GLY A 137 -1.77 -19.55 -6.74
CA GLY A 137 -3.16 -19.34 -6.41
C GLY A 137 -3.36 -18.05 -5.60
N LEU A 138 -4.38 -17.27 -5.98
CA LEU A 138 -4.77 -16.03 -5.32
C LEU A 138 -5.95 -16.28 -4.38
N THR A 139 -5.90 -15.76 -3.16
CA THR A 139 -6.97 -15.92 -2.18
C THR A 139 -8.27 -15.29 -2.68
N SER A 140 -9.36 -16.05 -2.59
CA SER A 140 -10.69 -15.56 -2.90
C SER A 140 -11.10 -14.51 -1.86
N PRO A 141 -11.53 -13.34 -2.32
CA PRO A 141 -12.07 -12.27 -1.46
C PRO A 141 -13.41 -12.61 -0.84
N LEU A 142 -14.17 -13.49 -1.51
CA LEU A 142 -15.55 -13.76 -1.19
C LEU A 142 -15.50 -14.64 0.04
N LYS A 143 -15.80 -14.04 1.20
CA LYS A 143 -16.14 -14.81 2.39
C LYS A 143 -17.22 -15.80 1.99
N THR A 144 -16.87 -17.07 2.01
CA THR A 144 -17.85 -18.12 1.75
C THR A 144 -18.86 -18.12 2.91
N ALA A 145 -20.02 -18.75 2.73
CA ALA A 145 -21.04 -18.81 3.79
C ALA A 145 -20.54 -19.53 5.07
N HIS A 146 -19.37 -20.19 5.01
CA HIS A 146 -18.72 -20.85 6.11
C HIS A 146 -17.43 -20.12 6.45
N GLU A 147 -17.32 -19.56 7.67
CA GLU A 147 -16.17 -18.73 8.10
C GLU A 147 -14.82 -19.46 8.03
N ASN A 148 -14.82 -20.79 7.98
CA ASN A 148 -13.62 -21.63 7.97
C ASN A 148 -13.24 -22.16 6.58
N LEU A 149 -14.03 -21.85 5.54
CA LEU A 149 -13.77 -22.33 4.19
C LEU A 149 -13.02 -21.26 3.39
N ASN A 150 -11.73 -21.53 3.19
CA ASN A 150 -10.86 -20.73 2.34
C ASN A 150 -10.99 -21.19 0.89
N ALA A 151 -10.93 -20.24 -0.04
CA ALA A 151 -10.88 -20.53 -1.46
C ALA A 151 -9.71 -19.78 -2.08
N ILE A 152 -8.99 -20.42 -3.00
CA ILE A 152 -7.85 -19.89 -3.72
C ILE A 152 -8.08 -20.19 -5.20
N PHE A 153 -7.85 -19.23 -6.08
CA PHE A 153 -8.14 -19.37 -7.51
C PHE A 153 -6.96 -18.97 -8.39
N TRP A 154 -6.89 -19.55 -9.57
CA TRP A 154 -5.96 -19.17 -10.62
C TRP A 154 -6.59 -19.41 -11.99
N THR A 155 -6.28 -18.56 -12.96
CA THR A 155 -6.63 -18.80 -14.36
C THR A 155 -5.46 -18.46 -15.28
N GLY A 156 -5.32 -19.24 -16.35
CA GLY A 156 -4.28 -19.02 -17.35
C GLY A 156 -4.50 -19.81 -18.62
N GLU A 157 -3.77 -19.40 -19.66
CA GLU A 157 -3.78 -20.03 -20.98
C GLU A 157 -3.10 -21.41 -20.97
N VAL A 158 -3.60 -22.31 -21.82
CA VAL A 158 -3.11 -23.68 -21.99
C VAL A 158 -2.77 -23.89 -23.46
N ASN A 159 -1.48 -23.93 -23.77
CA ASN A 159 -0.97 -24.23 -25.11
C ASN A 159 -1.25 -25.69 -25.48
N ASP A 160 -1.51 -25.94 -26.78
CA ASP A 160 -1.97 -27.24 -27.31
C ASP A 160 -0.97 -28.37 -27.08
N GLU A 161 0.31 -28.04 -27.11
CA GLU A 161 1.42 -29.00 -27.05
C GLU A 161 2.07 -29.06 -25.67
N ASP A 162 1.72 -28.17 -24.75
CA ASP A 162 2.35 -28.09 -23.44
C ASP A 162 1.60 -28.94 -22.40
N VAL A 163 2.37 -29.63 -21.58
CA VAL A 163 1.88 -30.25 -20.35
C VAL A 163 2.17 -29.31 -19.20
N TYR A 164 1.24 -29.19 -18.28
CA TYR A 164 1.33 -28.34 -17.11
C TYR A 164 1.29 -29.20 -15.85
N TYR A 165 1.86 -28.65 -14.78
CA TYR A 165 1.85 -29.23 -13.45
C TYR A 165 1.19 -28.26 -12.47
N VAL A 166 0.37 -28.79 -11.58
CA VAL A 166 -0.19 -28.07 -10.43
C VAL A 166 0.35 -28.71 -9.17
N ARG A 167 1.11 -27.95 -8.38
CA ARG A 167 1.60 -28.39 -7.07
C ARG A 167 0.73 -27.76 -6.00
N VAL A 168 -0.09 -28.56 -5.34
CA VAL A 168 -0.86 -28.16 -4.15
C VAL A 168 -0.02 -28.50 -2.93
N PHE A 169 0.21 -27.58 -2.02
CA PHE A 169 1.07 -27.81 -0.86
C PHE A 169 0.45 -27.31 0.44
N ASN A 170 0.86 -27.93 1.53
CA ASN A 170 0.46 -27.58 2.89
C ASN A 170 1.71 -27.41 3.77
N GLN A 171 2.17 -26.19 3.97
CA GLN A 171 3.22 -25.82 4.91
C GLN A 171 2.67 -25.45 6.30
N SER A 172 1.36 -25.52 6.51
CA SER A 172 0.75 -25.29 7.83
C SER A 172 1.04 -26.46 8.78
N PRO A 173 0.95 -26.26 10.11
CA PRO A 173 1.10 -27.34 11.08
C PRO A 173 -0.15 -28.24 11.21
N PHE A 174 -1.18 -28.04 10.38
CA PHE A 174 -2.45 -28.77 10.44
C PHE A 174 -2.66 -29.61 9.17
N GLY A 175 -3.33 -30.75 9.28
CA GLY A 175 -3.78 -31.51 8.10
C GLY A 175 -4.95 -30.80 7.43
N LEU A 176 -5.01 -30.83 6.10
CA LEU A 176 -6.02 -30.12 5.31
C LEU A 176 -6.74 -31.05 4.35
N ASN A 177 -8.07 -31.10 4.46
CA ASN A 177 -8.91 -31.62 3.39
C ASN A 177 -9.11 -30.50 2.38
N TYR A 178 -8.76 -30.74 1.12
CA TYR A 178 -8.95 -29.76 0.07
C TYR A 178 -9.69 -30.35 -1.13
N THR A 179 -10.31 -29.45 -1.88
CA THR A 179 -10.92 -29.71 -3.18
C THR A 179 -10.30 -28.78 -4.20
N LEU A 180 -9.74 -29.30 -5.28
CA LEU A 180 -9.22 -28.55 -6.42
C LEU A 180 -10.18 -28.72 -7.59
N GLU A 181 -11.00 -27.72 -7.85
CA GLU A 181 -11.90 -27.68 -9.00
C GLU A 181 -11.16 -27.20 -10.24
N ALA A 182 -11.15 -27.99 -11.30
CA ALA A 182 -10.57 -27.61 -12.59
C ALA A 182 -11.68 -27.43 -13.63
N LYS A 183 -11.75 -26.24 -14.24
CA LYS A 183 -12.72 -25.90 -15.28
C LYS A 183 -12.03 -25.58 -16.58
N ALA A 184 -12.58 -26.16 -17.65
CA ALA A 184 -12.19 -25.83 -19.00
C ALA A 184 -12.95 -24.59 -19.49
N GLU A 185 -12.22 -23.51 -19.82
CA GLU A 185 -12.75 -22.27 -20.38
C GLU A 185 -12.29 -22.04 -21.84
N GLN A 186 -13.15 -21.42 -22.66
CA GLN A 186 -12.84 -21.04 -24.03
C GLN A 186 -12.06 -19.72 -24.06
N PRO A 187 -11.20 -19.46 -25.07
CA PRO A 187 -10.42 -18.22 -25.19
C PRO A 187 -11.25 -16.93 -25.36
N ALA A 188 -12.59 -17.00 -25.33
CA ALA A 188 -13.43 -15.82 -25.21
C ALA A 188 -14.56 -16.06 -24.19
N VAL A 189 -14.72 -15.04 -23.33
CA VAL A 189 -15.88 -14.78 -22.46
C VAL A 189 -15.92 -15.57 -21.15
N SER A 190 -15.04 -15.24 -20.20
CA SER A 190 -15.19 -15.52 -18.76
C SER A 190 -14.20 -14.64 -17.98
N GLY A 191 -14.70 -13.61 -17.28
CA GLY A 191 -13.96 -12.87 -16.25
C GLY A 191 -13.31 -11.54 -16.67
N ALA A 192 -13.99 -10.44 -16.34
CA ALA A 192 -13.45 -9.10 -16.04
C ALA A 192 -12.34 -8.52 -16.96
N ALA A 193 -12.44 -8.62 -18.28
CA ALA A 193 -11.67 -7.74 -19.17
C ALA A 193 -12.52 -6.50 -19.49
N PRO A 194 -12.05 -5.26 -19.22
CA PRO A 194 -12.79 -4.05 -19.56
C PRO A 194 -12.98 -3.94 -21.08
N ALA A 195 -14.20 -3.60 -21.50
CA ALA A 195 -14.59 -3.50 -22.91
C ALA A 195 -13.89 -2.35 -23.68
N SER A 196 -13.04 -1.58 -23.00
CA SER A 196 -12.23 -0.48 -23.53
C SER A 196 -10.90 -0.93 -24.15
N LEU A 197 -10.55 -2.22 -24.10
CA LEU A 197 -9.24 -2.70 -24.59
C LEU A 197 -9.18 -2.81 -26.13
N ASN A 198 -8.15 -2.18 -26.71
CA ASN A 198 -7.86 -2.20 -28.14
C ASN A 198 -7.41 -3.59 -28.62
N SER A 199 -7.79 -3.98 -29.84
CA SER A 199 -7.50 -5.27 -30.49
C SER A 199 -6.02 -5.51 -30.87
N ALA A 200 -5.07 -4.78 -30.28
CA ALA A 200 -3.65 -4.78 -30.65
C ALA A 200 -2.71 -5.30 -29.56
N MET A 201 -3.24 -5.75 -28.41
CA MET A 201 -2.44 -6.27 -27.30
C MET A 201 -2.11 -7.75 -27.49
N SER A 202 -0.97 -8.19 -26.93
CA SER A 202 -0.61 -9.61 -26.93
C SER A 202 -1.51 -10.39 -25.96
N ASP A 203 -1.71 -11.69 -26.21
CA ASP A 203 -2.52 -12.56 -25.35
C ASP A 203 -2.01 -12.59 -23.88
N ALA A 204 -0.70 -12.42 -23.68
CA ALA A 204 -0.07 -12.31 -22.37
C ALA A 204 -0.44 -11.02 -21.61
N ASP A 205 -0.55 -9.89 -22.31
CA ASP A 205 -0.96 -8.63 -21.68
C ASP A 205 -2.45 -8.68 -21.28
N VAL A 206 -3.27 -9.32 -22.10
CA VAL A 206 -4.68 -9.56 -21.81
C VAL A 206 -4.84 -10.46 -20.56
N LEU A 207 -3.99 -11.45 -20.38
CA LEU A 207 -3.97 -12.32 -19.18
C LEU A 207 -3.61 -11.54 -17.90
N SER A 208 -2.55 -10.72 -17.95
CA SER A 208 -2.12 -9.90 -16.81
C SER A 208 -3.23 -8.94 -16.36
N LEU A 209 -3.87 -8.27 -17.33
CA LEU A 209 -4.98 -7.35 -17.05
C LEU A 209 -6.22 -8.06 -16.49
N ARG A 210 -6.52 -9.29 -16.94
CA ARG A 210 -7.63 -10.10 -16.37
C ARG A 210 -7.37 -10.47 -14.92
N GLN A 211 -6.16 -10.91 -14.60
CA GLN A 211 -5.79 -11.26 -13.22
C GLN A 211 -5.88 -10.04 -12.30
N GLN A 212 -5.44 -8.88 -12.79
CA GLN A 212 -5.53 -7.61 -12.06
C GLN A 212 -6.99 -7.16 -11.84
N ALA A 213 -7.83 -7.25 -12.86
CA ALA A 213 -9.25 -6.91 -12.76
C ALA A 213 -10.01 -7.82 -11.79
N TRP A 214 -9.67 -9.11 -11.75
CA TRP A 214 -10.21 -10.04 -10.76
C TRP A 214 -9.74 -9.72 -9.35
N ALA A 215 -8.45 -9.45 -9.15
CA ALA A 215 -7.89 -9.07 -7.87
C ALA A 215 -8.55 -7.79 -7.31
N LEU A 216 -8.89 -6.83 -8.16
CA LEU A 216 -9.60 -5.62 -7.76
C LEU A 216 -11.07 -5.84 -7.44
N THR A 217 -11.77 -6.59 -8.30
CA THR A 217 -13.15 -7.05 -8.05
C THR A 217 -13.21 -7.74 -6.69
N ALA A 218 -12.15 -8.50 -6.41
CA ALA A 218 -12.00 -9.22 -5.19
C ALA A 218 -11.83 -8.32 -3.97
N GLN A 219 -10.82 -7.47 -3.99
CA GLN A 219 -10.57 -6.52 -2.92
C GLN A 219 -11.80 -5.65 -2.61
N ALA A 220 -12.55 -5.24 -3.65
CA ALA A 220 -13.80 -4.49 -3.51
C ALA A 220 -14.88 -5.29 -2.76
N ALA A 221 -15.15 -6.52 -3.18
CA ALA A 221 -16.21 -7.34 -2.61
C ALA A 221 -15.87 -7.89 -1.21
N GLY A 222 -14.59 -8.04 -0.87
CA GLY A 222 -14.15 -8.77 0.34
C GLY A 222 -14.55 -8.13 1.67
N LYS A 223 -14.87 -6.82 1.68
CA LYS A 223 -15.36 -6.10 2.87
C LYS A 223 -16.88 -5.92 2.89
N MET A 224 -17.58 -6.31 1.83
CA MET A 224 -19.03 -6.16 1.71
C MET A 224 -19.76 -7.34 2.35
N THR A 225 -21.03 -7.13 2.75
CA THR A 225 -21.90 -8.26 3.06
C THR A 225 -22.17 -9.06 1.78
N PRO A 226 -22.49 -10.36 1.84
CA PRO A 226 -22.77 -11.15 0.64
C PRO A 226 -23.87 -10.54 -0.27
N ALA A 227 -24.87 -9.90 0.34
CA ALA A 227 -25.94 -9.23 -0.40
C ALA A 227 -25.47 -7.95 -1.10
N ASP A 228 -24.62 -7.16 -0.44
CA ASP A 228 -24.05 -5.94 -1.01
C ASP A 228 -23.02 -6.26 -2.10
N ALA A 229 -22.17 -7.27 -1.88
CA ALA A 229 -21.22 -7.77 -2.86
C ALA A 229 -21.93 -8.24 -4.14
N ALA A 230 -23.03 -9.00 -4.01
CA ALA A 230 -23.82 -9.45 -5.16
C ALA A 230 -24.42 -8.26 -5.94
N ARG A 231 -24.96 -7.26 -5.23
CA ARG A 231 -25.51 -6.05 -5.85
C ARG A 231 -24.43 -5.23 -6.54
N TRP A 232 -23.29 -5.04 -5.88
CA TRP A 232 -22.13 -4.32 -6.42
C TRP A 232 -21.60 -5.02 -7.67
N MET A 233 -21.43 -6.34 -7.65
CA MET A 233 -20.99 -7.13 -8.82
C MET A 233 -21.98 -6.99 -9.99
N GLN A 234 -23.28 -7.02 -9.74
CA GLN A 234 -24.29 -6.84 -10.79
C GLN A 234 -24.21 -5.44 -11.41
N GLN A 235 -23.99 -4.41 -10.58
CA GLN A 235 -23.82 -3.03 -11.05
C GLN A 235 -22.50 -2.85 -11.80
N ALA A 236 -21.40 -3.43 -11.30
CA ALA A 236 -20.10 -3.45 -11.96
C ALA A 236 -20.14 -4.16 -13.33
N GLN A 237 -20.95 -5.22 -13.47
CA GLN A 237 -21.23 -5.85 -14.76
C GLN A 237 -21.98 -4.91 -15.72
N SER A 238 -22.95 -4.14 -15.20
CA SER A 238 -23.74 -3.22 -16.02
C SER A 238 -22.94 -2.04 -16.58
N VAL A 239 -21.80 -1.71 -15.98
CA VAL A 239 -20.86 -0.67 -16.45
C VAL A 239 -19.63 -1.24 -17.15
N GLY A 240 -19.54 -2.56 -17.32
CA GLY A 240 -18.44 -3.18 -18.05
C GLY A 240 -17.13 -3.36 -17.27
N TRP A 241 -17.14 -3.16 -15.95
CA TRP A 241 -15.98 -3.49 -15.10
C TRP A 241 -15.80 -5.01 -14.99
N ILE A 242 -16.91 -5.75 -14.96
CA ILE A 242 -16.92 -7.21 -14.88
C ILE A 242 -17.63 -7.77 -16.11
N VAL A 243 -16.94 -8.61 -16.88
CA VAL A 243 -17.55 -9.37 -17.98
C VAL A 243 -17.74 -10.81 -17.52
N THR A 244 -18.99 -11.28 -17.47
CA THR A 244 -19.33 -12.66 -17.10
C THR A 244 -19.23 -13.60 -18.30
N ALA A 245 -19.24 -14.90 -18.02
CA ALA A 245 -19.00 -15.92 -19.02
C ALA A 245 -20.06 -16.05 -20.16
N GLY A 246 -21.08 -15.18 -20.17
CA GLY A 246 -22.12 -15.14 -21.20
C GLY A 246 -22.14 -13.88 -22.07
N THR A 247 -21.28 -12.88 -21.80
CA THR A 247 -21.33 -11.58 -22.49
C THR A 247 -20.15 -11.40 -23.45
N ALA A 248 -20.39 -11.51 -24.75
CA ALA A 248 -19.36 -11.26 -25.77
C ALA A 248 -18.70 -9.88 -25.58
N ILE A 249 -17.37 -9.79 -25.70
CA ILE A 249 -16.57 -8.58 -25.37
C ILE A 249 -17.04 -7.37 -26.19
N ASP A 250 -17.40 -7.57 -27.45
CA ASP A 250 -17.92 -6.54 -28.36
C ASP A 250 -19.32 -6.02 -27.96
N ARG A 251 -20.02 -6.75 -27.10
CA ARG A 251 -21.34 -6.41 -26.55
C ARG A 251 -21.30 -6.03 -25.07
N ALA A 252 -20.14 -6.13 -24.42
CA ALA A 252 -20.00 -5.70 -23.04
C ALA A 252 -20.17 -4.16 -22.98
N PRO A 253 -20.86 -3.63 -21.95
CA PRO A 253 -20.91 -2.19 -21.74
C PRO A 253 -19.50 -1.63 -21.65
N LYS A 254 -19.25 -0.44 -22.19
CA LYS A 254 -17.95 0.21 -22.05
C LYS A 254 -17.98 1.16 -20.84
N PRO A 255 -16.96 1.14 -19.96
CA PRO A 255 -16.94 2.01 -18.78
C PRO A 255 -17.05 3.50 -19.12
N ASP A 256 -16.45 3.94 -20.23
CA ASP A 256 -16.54 5.32 -20.74
C ASP A 256 -17.94 5.74 -21.20
N GLN A 257 -18.87 4.79 -21.36
CA GLN A 257 -20.27 5.02 -21.71
C GLN A 257 -21.21 4.89 -20.50
N ALA A 258 -20.69 4.47 -19.35
CA ALA A 258 -21.49 4.31 -18.14
C ALA A 258 -21.85 5.66 -17.51
N ASN A 259 -22.94 5.69 -16.73
CA ASN A 259 -23.31 6.87 -15.97
C ASN A 259 -22.19 7.21 -14.96
N PRO A 260 -21.58 8.41 -15.02
CA PRO A 260 -20.51 8.82 -14.09
C PRO A 260 -20.89 8.70 -12.61
N GLN A 261 -22.15 8.92 -12.25
CA GLN A 261 -22.61 8.77 -10.86
C GLN A 261 -22.59 7.31 -10.41
N LEU A 262 -22.92 6.38 -11.30
CA LEU A 262 -22.87 4.96 -11.00
C LEU A 262 -21.42 4.48 -10.87
N LEU A 263 -20.52 4.97 -11.73
CA LEU A 263 -19.08 4.71 -11.61
C LEU A 263 -18.54 5.21 -10.27
N TRP A 264 -18.84 6.45 -9.89
CA TRP A 264 -18.45 7.01 -8.59
C TRP A 264 -19.00 6.21 -7.41
N GLN A 265 -20.26 5.79 -7.48
CA GLN A 265 -20.88 4.97 -6.44
C GLN A 265 -20.17 3.61 -6.32
N LEU A 266 -19.88 2.95 -7.44
CA LEU A 266 -19.18 1.67 -7.47
C LEU A 266 -17.75 1.80 -6.93
N THR A 267 -17.02 2.85 -7.31
CA THR A 267 -15.68 3.17 -6.80
C THR A 267 -15.71 3.39 -5.30
N ALA A 268 -16.62 4.25 -4.81
CA ALA A 268 -16.74 4.56 -3.38
C ALA A 268 -17.09 3.31 -2.56
N GLN A 269 -17.97 2.45 -3.08
CA GLN A 269 -18.31 1.18 -2.44
C GLN A 269 -17.13 0.21 -2.44
N ALA A 270 -16.35 0.14 -3.52
CA ALA A 270 -15.19 -0.75 -3.63
C ALA A 270 -14.08 -0.43 -2.64
N ILE A 271 -13.86 0.86 -2.35
CA ILE A 271 -12.84 1.30 -1.39
C ILE A 271 -13.38 1.46 0.04
N ALA A 272 -14.70 1.29 0.25
CA ALA A 272 -15.31 1.43 1.56
C ALA A 272 -14.79 0.34 2.52
N GLY A 273 -14.14 0.76 3.61
CA GLY A 273 -13.59 -0.15 4.61
C GLY A 273 -12.19 -0.69 4.27
N LEU A 274 -11.58 -0.25 3.17
CA LEU A 274 -10.14 -0.36 2.97
C LEU A 274 -9.43 0.75 3.78
N ASP A 275 -8.22 0.48 4.27
CA ASP A 275 -7.36 1.55 4.74
C ASP A 275 -6.92 2.46 3.58
N ALA A 276 -6.33 3.61 3.90
CA ALA A 276 -5.99 4.62 2.91
C ALA A 276 -5.00 4.10 1.85
N GLU A 277 -4.07 3.23 2.24
CA GLU A 277 -3.05 2.69 1.35
C GLU A 277 -3.66 1.64 0.39
N ALA A 278 -4.46 0.72 0.92
CA ALA A 278 -5.17 -0.29 0.15
C ALA A 278 -6.19 0.36 -0.81
N ALA A 279 -6.87 1.43 -0.39
CA ALA A 279 -7.77 2.20 -1.26
C ALA A 279 -7.02 2.91 -2.39
N ALA A 280 -5.88 3.55 -2.11
CA ALA A 280 -5.06 4.21 -3.12
C ALA A 280 -4.50 3.20 -4.15
N ARG A 281 -4.02 2.04 -3.68
CA ARG A 281 -3.61 0.93 -4.56
C ARG A 281 -4.75 0.45 -5.44
N TRP A 282 -5.94 0.26 -4.87
CA TRP A 282 -7.13 -0.16 -5.62
C TRP A 282 -7.47 0.84 -6.73
N LEU A 283 -7.48 2.15 -6.41
CA LEU A 283 -7.79 3.21 -7.37
C LEU A 283 -6.80 3.26 -8.54
N ASN A 284 -5.49 3.20 -8.26
CA ASN A 284 -4.46 3.23 -9.30
C ASN A 284 -4.56 2.02 -10.25
N GLN A 285 -4.82 0.84 -9.69
CA GLN A 285 -5.00 -0.37 -10.48
C GLN A 285 -6.31 -0.34 -11.28
N ALA A 286 -7.39 0.21 -10.71
CA ALA A 286 -8.67 0.39 -11.42
C ALA A 286 -8.54 1.40 -12.56
N ASP A 287 -7.77 2.48 -12.37
CA ASP A 287 -7.47 3.45 -13.43
C ASP A 287 -6.66 2.83 -14.57
N ALA A 288 -5.66 2.00 -14.26
CA ALA A 288 -4.86 1.27 -15.25
C ALA A 288 -5.72 0.32 -16.12
N LEU A 289 -6.85 -0.16 -15.59
CA LEU A 289 -7.85 -0.94 -16.32
C LEU A 289 -8.88 -0.07 -17.07
N GLY A 290 -8.78 1.25 -16.99
CA GLY A 290 -9.75 2.18 -17.56
C GLY A 290 -11.12 2.14 -16.88
N TRP A 291 -11.24 1.59 -15.66
CA TRP A 291 -12.51 1.55 -14.92
C TRP A 291 -12.94 2.94 -14.46
N LEU A 292 -11.98 3.83 -14.23
CA LEU A 292 -12.18 5.19 -13.73
C LEU A 292 -12.25 6.24 -14.85
N ALA A 293 -12.31 5.84 -16.12
CA ALA A 293 -12.43 6.72 -17.27
C ALA A 293 -13.79 7.44 -17.26
N ILE A 294 -13.91 8.51 -16.48
CA ILE A 294 -15.06 9.39 -16.46
C ILE A 294 -14.88 10.41 -17.59
N PRO A 295 -15.76 10.44 -18.60
CA PRO A 295 -15.73 11.51 -19.59
C PRO A 295 -15.97 12.85 -18.87
N LEU A 296 -14.98 13.73 -18.87
CA LEU A 296 -15.13 15.14 -18.49
C LEU A 296 -15.93 15.87 -19.57
N ALA A 297 -17.18 15.45 -19.79
CA ALA A 297 -18.15 16.30 -20.48
C ALA A 297 -18.48 17.43 -19.49
N VAL A 298 -17.93 18.62 -19.76
CA VAL A 298 -18.29 19.87 -19.09
C VAL A 298 -19.82 19.91 -18.98
N PRO A 299 -20.42 20.00 -17.78
CA PRO A 299 -21.85 20.22 -17.68
C PRO A 299 -22.15 21.52 -18.42
N GLN A 300 -22.89 21.44 -19.52
CA GLN A 300 -23.42 22.63 -20.16
C GLN A 300 -24.25 23.34 -19.10
N ASN A 301 -23.77 24.51 -18.66
CA ASN A 301 -24.53 25.39 -17.78
C ASN A 301 -25.93 25.54 -18.38
N PRO A 302 -27.01 25.26 -17.63
CA PRO A 302 -28.35 25.49 -18.12
C PRO A 302 -28.44 26.98 -18.46
N THR A 303 -28.65 27.26 -19.75
CA THR A 303 -28.84 28.61 -20.26
C THR A 303 -30.04 29.21 -19.54
N LEU A 304 -29.78 30.14 -18.62
CA LEU A 304 -30.81 30.94 -17.98
C LEU A 304 -31.33 31.93 -19.02
N ASP A 305 -32.31 31.48 -19.80
CA ASP A 305 -33.16 32.35 -20.62
C ASP A 305 -34.00 33.23 -19.69
N VAL A 306 -33.44 34.37 -19.29
CA VAL A 306 -34.19 35.48 -18.71
C VAL A 306 -34.39 36.52 -19.81
N PRO A 307 -35.60 36.71 -20.35
CA PRO A 307 -35.85 37.75 -21.34
C PRO A 307 -35.70 39.14 -20.68
N PRO A 308 -35.12 40.12 -21.39
CA PRO A 308 -34.89 41.44 -20.83
C PRO A 308 -36.23 42.13 -20.59
N LYS A 309 -36.46 42.53 -19.34
CA LYS A 309 -37.59 43.36 -18.95
C LYS A 309 -37.27 44.79 -19.35
N ASN A 310 -37.93 45.26 -20.40
CA ASN A 310 -38.02 46.67 -20.75
C ASN A 310 -38.60 47.45 -19.56
N SER A 311 -37.84 48.43 -19.07
CA SER A 311 -38.39 49.59 -18.36
C SER A 311 -37.64 50.82 -18.85
N GLY A 312 -38.31 51.60 -19.70
CA GLY A 312 -37.96 52.99 -19.97
C GLY A 312 -38.49 53.93 -18.89
N ASP A 313 -38.05 55.19 -19.02
CA ASP A 313 -38.30 56.38 -18.18
C ASP A 313 -37.71 56.31 -16.76
N ASP A 314 -37.11 57.35 -16.20
CA ASP A 314 -37.32 58.79 -16.43
C ASP A 314 -36.05 59.58 -16.01
N GLY A 315 -35.94 60.82 -16.50
CA GLY A 315 -34.76 61.66 -16.43
C GLY A 315 -34.37 62.18 -15.04
N GLY A 316 -33.09 62.57 -14.91
CA GLY A 316 -32.57 63.32 -13.79
C GLY A 316 -31.18 63.89 -14.12
N GLU A 317 -31.15 65.18 -14.46
CA GLU A 317 -29.94 65.98 -14.50
C GLU A 317 -29.34 66.07 -13.10
N GLY A 318 -28.05 65.77 -12.95
CA GLY A 318 -27.38 65.83 -11.64
C GLY A 318 -25.87 65.65 -11.74
N GLN A 319 -25.18 66.78 -11.92
CA GLN A 319 -23.84 67.15 -11.42
C GLN A 319 -22.74 66.08 -11.32
N GLY A 320 -21.65 66.35 -12.05
CA GLY A 320 -20.45 65.54 -12.09
C GLY A 320 -19.77 65.33 -10.75
N GLU A 321 -19.59 64.05 -10.42
CA GLU A 321 -18.44 63.56 -9.69
C GLU A 321 -17.59 62.78 -10.69
N ALA A 322 -16.29 63.06 -10.73
CA ALA A 322 -15.35 62.35 -11.58
C ALA A 322 -15.35 60.87 -11.18
N GLN A 323 -16.04 60.06 -11.98
CA GLN A 323 -16.11 58.63 -11.84
C GLN A 323 -14.68 58.08 -11.90
N PRO A 324 -14.20 57.35 -10.87
CA PRO A 324 -12.88 56.73 -10.93
C PRO A 324 -12.83 55.84 -12.16
N ALA A 325 -11.73 55.94 -12.91
CA ALA A 325 -11.51 55.13 -14.10
C ALA A 325 -11.89 53.68 -13.79
N PRO A 326 -12.69 53.00 -14.65
CA PRO A 326 -13.14 51.65 -14.39
C PRO A 326 -11.93 50.80 -14.03
N ALA A 327 -11.95 50.21 -12.83
CA ALA A 327 -10.92 49.31 -12.37
C ALA A 327 -10.66 48.31 -13.50
N VAL A 328 -9.43 48.29 -14.02
CA VAL A 328 -9.01 47.31 -15.00
C VAL A 328 -9.40 45.95 -14.41
N PRO A 329 -10.26 45.17 -15.08
CA PRO A 329 -10.69 43.89 -14.54
C PRO A 329 -9.43 43.11 -14.18
N ALA A 330 -9.36 42.67 -12.92
CA ALA A 330 -8.27 41.82 -12.49
C ALA A 330 -8.15 40.67 -13.51
N PRO A 331 -6.94 40.40 -14.03
CA PRO A 331 -6.77 39.28 -14.94
C PRO A 331 -7.39 38.04 -14.27
N PRO A 332 -8.13 37.22 -15.04
CA PRO A 332 -8.77 36.04 -14.48
C PRO A 332 -7.72 35.24 -13.70
N GLU A 333 -8.06 34.83 -12.47
CA GLU A 333 -7.21 33.95 -11.68
C GLU A 333 -6.81 32.78 -12.57
N GLU A 334 -5.51 32.69 -12.86
CA GLU A 334 -4.96 31.66 -13.72
C GLU A 334 -5.21 30.33 -13.00
N ILE A 335 -6.19 29.56 -13.48
CA ILE A 335 -6.60 28.30 -12.85
C ILE A 335 -5.42 27.34 -12.96
N TYR A 336 -4.67 27.25 -11.88
CA TYR A 336 -3.53 26.35 -11.75
C TYR A 336 -4.04 24.91 -11.70
N THR A 337 -3.80 24.14 -12.76
CA THR A 337 -3.88 22.68 -12.71
C THR A 337 -2.48 22.16 -12.38
N PRO A 338 -2.22 21.69 -11.14
CA PRO A 338 -0.92 21.15 -10.79
C PRO A 338 -0.56 20.03 -11.76
N VAL A 339 0.58 20.13 -12.44
CA VAL A 339 1.12 18.97 -13.16
C VAL A 339 1.85 18.15 -12.12
N ASN A 340 1.19 17.10 -11.67
CA ASN A 340 1.73 16.20 -10.68
C ASN A 340 2.74 15.27 -11.34
N ILE A 341 4.03 15.58 -11.19
CA ILE A 341 5.13 14.81 -11.77
C ILE A 341 5.75 14.05 -10.62
N TYR A 342 5.28 12.84 -10.35
CA TYR A 342 5.85 11.94 -9.34
C TYR A 342 7.04 11.15 -9.91
N PRO A 343 7.86 10.51 -9.07
CA PRO A 343 9.00 9.73 -9.54
C PRO A 343 8.61 8.48 -10.34
N ASN A 344 7.32 8.12 -10.41
CA ASN A 344 6.81 7.08 -11.31
C ASN A 344 6.60 7.58 -12.75
N ASN A 345 6.62 8.89 -12.98
CA ASN A 345 6.56 9.52 -14.29
C ASN A 345 7.39 10.82 -14.31
N PRO A 346 8.71 10.74 -14.06
CA PRO A 346 9.56 11.92 -14.02
C PRO A 346 9.64 12.57 -15.41
N LEU A 347 9.90 13.88 -15.43
CA LEU A 347 10.34 14.59 -16.63
C LEU A 347 11.72 14.08 -17.05
N GLU A 348 12.03 14.13 -18.33
CA GLU A 348 13.40 13.90 -18.77
C GLU A 348 14.24 15.14 -18.41
N PHE A 349 15.43 14.93 -17.84
CA PHE A 349 16.34 16.02 -17.53
C PHE A 349 17.11 16.43 -18.78
N ASP A 350 16.96 17.69 -19.19
CA ASP A 350 17.67 18.24 -20.34
C ASP A 350 19.06 18.72 -19.91
N PHE A 351 20.11 18.17 -20.53
CA PHE A 351 21.50 18.58 -20.31
C PHE A 351 21.92 19.75 -21.20
N LEU A 352 21.16 20.06 -22.26
CA LEU A 352 21.48 21.09 -23.24
C LEU A 352 20.71 22.39 -22.99
N ASP A 353 19.63 22.32 -22.20
CA ASP A 353 18.76 23.46 -21.92
C ASP A 353 18.40 23.55 -20.42
N ILE A 354 17.75 24.66 -20.07
CA ILE A 354 17.28 24.96 -18.72
C ILE A 354 16.05 24.13 -18.35
N ASN A 355 16.13 23.41 -17.24
CA ASN A 355 14.99 22.67 -16.69
C ASN A 355 14.17 23.62 -15.81
N SER A 356 13.15 24.25 -16.36
CA SER A 356 12.33 25.24 -15.64
C SER A 356 10.89 24.77 -15.44
N GLY A 357 10.25 25.30 -14.39
CA GLY A 357 8.85 25.00 -14.10
C GLY A 357 8.26 25.89 -13.01
N ARG A 358 6.96 25.74 -12.78
CA ARG A 358 6.21 26.43 -11.72
C ARG A 358 5.67 25.42 -10.72
N LEU A 359 6.01 25.57 -9.45
CA LEU A 359 5.57 24.73 -8.34
C LEU A 359 4.46 25.42 -7.55
N ALA A 360 3.33 24.74 -7.41
CA ALA A 360 2.32 25.09 -6.42
C ALA A 360 2.89 25.10 -5.00
N PRO A 361 2.17 25.70 -4.04
CA PRO A 361 2.39 25.48 -2.62
C PRO A 361 2.48 23.98 -2.31
N TYR A 362 3.55 23.56 -1.63
CA TYR A 362 3.80 22.15 -1.27
C TYR A 362 3.97 21.21 -2.47
N GLY A 363 4.14 21.75 -3.67
CA GLY A 363 4.32 21.00 -4.91
C GLY A 363 5.73 20.44 -5.07
N GLU A 364 5.85 19.42 -5.92
CA GLU A 364 7.11 18.83 -6.33
C GLU A 364 7.11 18.48 -7.82
N HIS A 365 8.26 18.62 -8.46
CA HIS A 365 8.54 18.09 -9.80
C HIS A 365 9.71 17.12 -9.71
N TRP A 366 9.63 16.04 -10.48
CA TRP A 366 10.68 15.03 -10.53
C TRP A 366 11.27 14.95 -11.93
N TYR A 367 12.59 14.92 -12.02
CA TYR A 367 13.34 14.70 -13.26
C TYR A 367 14.08 13.38 -13.20
N SER A 368 14.22 12.71 -14.35
CA SER A 368 15.09 11.56 -14.53
C SER A 368 16.31 11.99 -15.31
N LEU A 369 17.45 11.81 -14.67
CA LEU A 369 18.77 12.10 -15.19
C LEU A 369 19.43 10.75 -15.51
N LEU A 370 19.77 10.50 -16.77
CA LEU A 370 20.70 9.42 -17.12
C LEU A 370 22.03 10.09 -17.46
N ARG A 371 23.05 9.89 -16.62
CA ARG A 371 24.38 10.38 -16.94
C ARG A 371 25.05 9.33 -17.83
N ASP A 372 25.19 9.64 -19.10
CA ASP A 372 25.91 8.83 -20.10
C ASP A 372 26.46 9.78 -21.16
N ASP A 373 27.78 10.06 -21.11
CA ASP A 373 28.45 10.87 -22.13
C ASP A 373 29.40 10.06 -23.04
N LEU A 374 29.34 8.73 -22.93
CA LEU A 374 30.07 7.75 -23.73
C LEU A 374 31.61 7.85 -23.62
N ASP A 375 32.13 8.44 -22.55
CA ASP A 375 33.56 8.45 -22.24
C ASP A 375 33.98 7.23 -21.38
N ASP A 376 35.28 7.02 -21.18
CA ASP A 376 35.79 5.86 -20.41
C ASP A 376 35.79 6.10 -18.87
N LYS A 377 35.29 7.24 -18.37
CA LYS A 377 35.29 7.59 -16.94
C LYS A 377 33.99 7.17 -16.27
N LYS A 378 34.10 6.16 -15.40
CA LYS A 378 32.96 5.66 -14.61
C LYS A 378 32.39 6.63 -13.58
N ILE A 379 33.15 7.64 -13.16
CA ILE A 379 32.74 8.59 -12.13
C ILE A 379 33.06 9.98 -12.63
N GLU A 380 32.05 10.83 -12.63
CA GLU A 380 32.13 12.16 -13.22
C GLU A 380 31.64 13.22 -12.25
N ALA A 381 32.32 14.37 -12.26
CA ALA A 381 31.88 15.51 -11.50
C ALA A 381 30.68 16.15 -12.19
N MET A 382 29.65 16.48 -11.41
CA MET A 382 28.49 17.22 -11.90
C MET A 382 28.17 18.36 -10.94
N ALA A 383 27.74 19.47 -11.50
CA ALA A 383 27.16 20.59 -10.76
C ALA A 383 25.71 20.79 -11.21
N LEU A 384 24.86 21.18 -10.28
CA LEU A 384 23.48 21.59 -10.54
C LEU A 384 23.24 22.91 -9.83
N THR A 385 22.75 23.91 -10.57
CA THR A 385 22.37 25.20 -9.99
C THR A 385 20.89 25.44 -10.19
N MET A 386 20.17 25.78 -9.13
CA MET A 386 18.76 26.14 -9.19
C MET A 386 18.55 27.59 -8.76
N PHE A 387 17.88 28.37 -9.59
CA PHE A 387 17.33 29.67 -9.24
C PHE A 387 15.82 29.56 -9.00
N THR A 388 15.30 30.39 -8.10
CA THR A 388 13.89 30.39 -7.70
C THR A 388 13.34 31.81 -7.59
N THR A 389 12.10 32.02 -8.03
CA THR A 389 11.41 33.32 -7.95
C THR A 389 9.94 33.12 -7.53
N PRO A 390 9.38 33.97 -6.65
CA PRO A 390 10.03 35.08 -5.97
C PRO A 390 10.91 34.60 -4.81
N SER A 391 12.02 35.29 -4.55
CA SER A 391 12.73 35.22 -3.28
C SER A 391 12.26 36.31 -2.32
N ASN A 392 12.11 35.93 -1.07
CA ASN A 392 11.94 36.84 0.06
C ASN A 392 12.72 36.36 1.30
N GLY A 393 13.73 35.52 1.11
CA GLY A 393 14.50 34.82 2.16
C GLY A 393 13.72 33.72 2.89
N PHE A 394 12.42 33.89 3.15
CA PHE A 394 11.57 32.87 3.78
C PHE A 394 11.30 31.71 2.82
N ILE A 395 10.92 32.02 1.58
CA ILE A 395 10.67 31.03 0.51
C ILE A 395 11.93 30.24 0.21
N ASP A 396 13.08 30.91 0.09
CA ASP A 396 14.35 30.29 -0.32
C ASP A 396 14.75 29.13 0.59
N SER A 397 14.51 29.27 1.90
CA SER A 397 14.81 28.22 2.87
C SER A 397 13.94 26.95 2.70
N ARG A 398 12.80 27.07 2.01
CA ARG A 398 11.77 26.02 1.84
C ARG A 398 11.74 25.41 0.45
N VAL A 399 12.33 26.08 -0.54
CA VAL A 399 12.45 25.55 -1.89
C VAL A 399 13.84 24.92 -2.05
N ASN A 400 13.89 23.68 -2.51
CA ASN A 400 15.15 22.96 -2.67
C ASN A 400 15.05 21.91 -3.78
N PHE A 401 16.18 21.38 -4.20
CA PHE A 401 16.26 20.15 -4.96
C PHE A 401 17.11 19.09 -4.26
N GLU A 402 16.80 17.83 -4.53
CA GLU A 402 17.46 16.65 -3.97
C GLU A 402 17.76 15.65 -5.08
N ILE A 403 18.84 14.88 -4.93
CA ILE A 403 19.27 13.90 -5.93
C ILE A 403 19.22 12.51 -5.31
N PHE A 404 18.55 11.57 -5.96
CA PHE A 404 18.41 10.19 -5.52
C PHE A 404 18.92 9.22 -6.59
N PRO A 405 19.57 8.10 -6.23
CA PRO A 405 19.75 6.98 -7.15
C PRO A 405 18.39 6.42 -7.54
N ALA A 406 18.13 6.21 -8.84
CA ALA A 406 16.84 5.67 -9.29
C ALA A 406 16.57 4.24 -8.78
N GLY A 407 17.62 3.52 -8.37
CA GLY A 407 17.50 2.23 -7.67
C GLY A 407 16.64 2.30 -6.40
N GLN A 408 16.49 3.47 -5.78
CA GLN A 408 15.65 3.68 -4.59
C GLN A 408 14.17 3.95 -4.91
N TYR A 409 13.76 3.96 -6.18
CA TYR A 409 12.36 4.18 -6.57
C TYR A 409 11.38 3.25 -5.86
N HIS A 410 11.78 1.99 -5.63
CA HIS A 410 10.95 1.01 -4.92
C HIS A 410 10.63 1.41 -3.47
N ILE A 411 11.47 2.21 -2.81
CA ILE A 411 11.23 2.73 -1.45
C ILE A 411 10.09 3.76 -1.52
N TRP A 412 10.18 4.72 -2.44
CA TRP A 412 9.11 5.68 -2.68
C TRP A 412 7.77 5.00 -3.04
N ALA A 413 7.82 3.99 -3.93
CA ALA A 413 6.63 3.30 -4.40
C ALA A 413 5.84 2.57 -3.28
N ARG A 414 6.50 2.27 -2.15
CA ARG A 414 5.86 1.71 -0.95
C ARG A 414 5.24 2.78 -0.03
N GLY A 415 5.41 4.06 -0.35
CA GLY A 415 5.01 5.17 0.52
C GLY A 415 6.08 5.58 1.53
N ASP A 416 7.26 4.97 1.49
CA ASP A 416 8.36 5.14 2.45
C ASP A 416 9.34 6.23 1.99
N ALA A 417 8.85 7.31 1.36
CA ALA A 417 9.73 8.32 0.74
C ALA A 417 10.75 8.95 1.71
N ASP A 418 10.43 9.00 3.01
CA ASP A 418 11.33 9.51 4.06
C ASP A 418 12.55 8.61 4.30
N TYR A 419 12.51 7.37 3.84
CA TYR A 419 13.62 6.41 3.91
C TYR A 419 14.52 6.44 2.67
N MET A 420 14.21 7.28 1.67
CA MET A 420 15.12 7.47 0.55
C MET A 420 16.35 8.26 1.01
N GLU A 421 17.54 7.75 0.70
CA GLU A 421 18.80 8.41 0.95
C GLU A 421 19.18 9.27 -0.27
N ASN A 422 19.21 10.60 -0.10
CA ASN A 422 19.71 11.48 -1.14
C ASN A 422 21.25 11.42 -1.22
N LEU A 423 21.79 11.53 -2.44
CA LEU A 423 23.22 11.76 -2.69
C LEU A 423 23.65 13.17 -2.28
N GLY A 424 22.69 14.08 -2.25
CA GLY A 424 22.87 15.41 -1.70
C GLY A 424 21.69 16.32 -1.99
N LEU A 425 21.79 17.50 -1.40
CA LEU A 425 20.80 18.56 -1.42
C LEU A 425 21.42 19.81 -2.02
N GLY A 426 20.61 20.63 -2.69
CA GLY A 426 21.00 21.98 -3.07
C GLY A 426 21.39 22.80 -1.84
N GLN A 427 22.66 23.21 -1.76
CA GLN A 427 23.15 24.10 -0.71
C GLN A 427 22.78 25.54 -1.05
N TRP A 428 22.39 26.31 -0.04
CA TRP A 428 22.10 27.73 -0.24
C TRP A 428 23.38 28.49 -0.56
N VAL A 429 23.32 29.27 -1.63
CA VAL A 429 24.35 30.20 -2.07
C VAL A 429 23.67 31.52 -2.45
N SER A 430 24.44 32.59 -2.60
CA SER A 430 23.94 33.88 -3.07
C SER A 430 25.07 34.56 -3.83
N ARG A 431 25.11 34.29 -5.14
CA ARG A 431 26.21 34.70 -6.04
C ARG A 431 25.73 35.55 -7.21
N ASP A 432 24.42 35.58 -7.47
CA ASP A 432 23.80 36.36 -8.54
C ASP A 432 23.54 37.84 -8.19
N GLU A 433 23.83 38.24 -6.94
CA GLU A 433 23.65 39.60 -6.43
C GLU A 433 22.22 40.18 -6.59
N ASP A 434 21.22 39.35 -6.91
CA ASP A 434 19.82 39.72 -7.05
C ASP A 434 19.02 39.25 -5.82
N ASN A 435 18.40 40.21 -5.14
CA ASN A 435 17.61 39.95 -3.94
C ASN A 435 16.21 39.41 -4.21
N HIS A 436 15.84 39.21 -5.49
CA HIS A 436 14.56 38.62 -5.90
C HIS A 436 14.67 37.15 -6.33
N THR A 437 15.89 36.60 -6.33
CA THR A 437 16.16 35.19 -6.66
C THR A 437 16.77 34.43 -5.50
N GLY A 438 16.26 33.23 -5.27
CA GLY A 438 16.87 32.27 -4.35
C GLY A 438 17.76 31.31 -5.13
N GLU A 439 19.00 31.10 -4.70
CA GLU A 439 19.97 30.25 -5.40
C GLU A 439 20.34 29.01 -4.56
N ARG A 440 20.34 27.84 -5.21
CA ARG A 440 20.80 26.57 -4.66
C ARG A 440 21.86 25.95 -5.56
N LEU A 441 22.96 25.49 -4.99
CA LEU A 441 24.04 24.81 -5.72
C LEU A 441 24.28 23.43 -5.12
N TRP A 442 24.37 22.42 -5.97
CA TRP A 442 24.91 21.11 -5.61
C TRP A 442 26.13 20.81 -6.50
N LYS A 443 27.17 20.24 -5.89
CA LYS A 443 28.34 19.71 -6.58
C LYS A 443 28.65 18.35 -6.00
N GLY A 444 28.84 17.36 -6.87
CA GLY A 444 29.17 16.01 -6.45
C GLY A 444 29.72 15.19 -7.59
N SER A 445 29.75 13.88 -7.38
CA SER A 445 30.15 12.93 -8.42
C SER A 445 29.06 11.90 -8.65
N LEU A 446 28.75 11.66 -9.91
CA LEU A 446 27.78 10.67 -10.35
C LEU A 446 28.49 9.52 -11.06
N VAL A 447 27.90 8.34 -11.02
CA VAL A 447 28.37 7.15 -11.72
C VAL A 447 27.81 7.18 -13.14
N ASP A 448 28.68 6.97 -14.10
CA ASP A 448 28.31 6.91 -15.51
C ASP A 448 27.48 5.65 -15.82
N GLY A 449 26.45 5.80 -16.66
CA GLY A 449 25.44 4.78 -16.96
C GLY A 449 24.35 4.59 -15.91
N ASP A 450 24.49 5.19 -14.72
CA ASP A 450 23.45 5.14 -13.68
C ASP A 450 22.35 6.18 -13.92
N ARG A 451 21.12 5.80 -13.56
CA ARG A 451 19.97 6.70 -13.57
C ARG A 451 19.76 7.31 -12.19
N TYR A 452 19.53 8.62 -12.16
CA TYR A 452 19.21 9.40 -10.99
C TYR A 452 17.84 10.05 -11.13
N LEU A 453 17.24 10.37 -9.99
CA LEU A 453 16.00 11.12 -9.86
C LEU A 453 16.32 12.44 -9.16
N ILE A 454 15.94 13.57 -9.76
CA ILE A 454 16.09 14.89 -9.16
C ILE A 454 14.71 15.36 -8.73
N LYS A 455 14.52 15.55 -7.43
CA LYS A 455 13.28 16.06 -6.84
C LYS A 455 13.43 17.56 -6.61
N VAL A 456 12.68 18.38 -7.33
CA VAL A 456 12.53 19.81 -7.02
C VAL A 456 11.27 19.98 -6.18
N LYS A 457 11.38 20.56 -4.99
CA LYS A 457 10.27 20.69 -4.04
C LYS A 457 10.09 22.13 -3.56
N ASN A 458 8.84 22.52 -3.39
CA ASN A 458 8.44 23.78 -2.78
C ASN A 458 7.73 23.51 -1.46
N SER A 459 8.41 23.64 -0.31
CA SER A 459 7.78 23.48 1.01
C SER A 459 7.16 24.78 1.56
N SER A 460 6.94 25.78 0.69
CA SER A 460 6.33 27.05 1.05
C SER A 460 4.82 27.07 0.72
N PRO A 461 4.04 27.97 1.35
CA PRO A 461 2.63 28.18 1.01
C PRO A 461 2.44 29.03 -0.26
N GLU A 462 3.52 29.47 -0.91
CA GLU A 462 3.49 30.35 -2.07
C GLU A 462 3.79 29.56 -3.36
N VAL A 463 3.35 30.09 -4.50
CA VAL A 463 3.74 29.55 -5.82
C VAL A 463 5.16 30.01 -6.11
N VAL A 464 6.00 29.10 -6.63
CA VAL A 464 7.41 29.39 -6.94
C VAL A 464 7.73 28.92 -8.34
N ASP A 465 8.36 29.80 -9.13
CA ASP A 465 9.00 29.45 -10.38
C ASP A 465 10.45 29.02 -10.10
N TYR A 466 10.91 27.95 -10.74
CA TYR A 466 12.28 27.46 -10.61
C TYR A 466 12.95 27.26 -11.97
N TYR A 467 14.27 27.31 -11.94
CA TYR A 467 15.16 27.20 -13.09
C TYR A 467 16.38 26.36 -12.70
N LEU A 468 16.43 25.11 -13.13
CA LEU A 468 17.45 24.13 -12.77
C LEU A 468 18.41 23.90 -13.96
N PHE A 469 19.67 24.30 -13.77
CA PHE A 469 20.74 24.23 -14.75
C PHE A 469 21.62 23.00 -14.54
N PRO A 470 22.06 22.34 -15.62
CA PRO A 470 22.98 21.19 -15.59
C PRO A 470 24.45 21.59 -15.37
N ASP A 471 24.73 22.75 -14.75
CA ASP A 471 26.08 23.27 -14.52
C ASP A 471 26.12 24.23 -13.31
N ASP A 472 27.32 24.65 -12.94
CA ASP A 472 27.57 25.74 -11.99
C ASP A 472 27.41 27.11 -12.67
N VAL A 473 26.19 27.65 -12.62
CA VAL A 473 25.82 28.89 -13.32
C VAL A 473 25.65 30.01 -12.32
N GLU A 474 26.16 31.21 -12.65
CA GLU A 474 25.97 32.43 -11.88
C GLU A 474 25.31 33.50 -12.78
N ASN A 475 24.52 34.41 -12.21
CA ASN A 475 23.92 35.53 -12.93
C ASN A 475 23.13 35.13 -14.19
N ALA A 476 22.36 34.04 -14.12
CA ALA A 476 21.59 33.56 -15.26
C ALA A 476 20.47 34.55 -15.64
N GLU A 477 20.33 34.85 -16.93
CA GLU A 477 19.15 35.57 -17.43
C GLU A 477 17.94 34.64 -17.38
N LEU A 478 17.10 34.82 -16.36
CA LEU A 478 15.90 34.00 -16.17
C LEU A 478 14.81 34.45 -17.16
N GLY A 479 14.48 33.59 -18.13
CA GLY A 479 13.33 33.76 -19.01
C GLY A 479 12.00 33.54 -18.28
N ASN A 480 10.88 33.52 -19.02
CA ASN A 480 9.64 33.00 -18.44
C ASN A 480 9.79 31.49 -18.20
N PRO A 481 9.32 30.95 -17.07
CA PRO A 481 9.45 29.53 -16.79
C PRO A 481 8.63 28.73 -17.80
N THR A 482 9.16 27.61 -18.27
CA THR A 482 8.41 26.70 -19.12
C THR A 482 7.30 26.08 -18.28
N LEU A 483 6.07 26.55 -18.48
CA LEU A 483 4.90 25.89 -17.90
C LEU A 483 4.75 24.54 -18.59
N HIS A 484 5.10 23.46 -17.90
CA HIS A 484 4.78 22.11 -18.35
C HIS A 484 3.26 22.02 -18.47
N GLN A 485 2.73 22.10 -19.69
CA GLN A 485 1.32 21.88 -19.94
C GLN A 485 1.06 20.38 -19.93
N ALA A 486 -0.03 19.95 -19.30
CA ALA A 486 -0.54 18.59 -19.44
C ALA A 486 -1.05 18.38 -20.87
N ASN A 487 -0.14 18.18 -21.82
CA ASN A 487 -0.50 17.88 -23.20
C ASN A 487 -1.00 16.43 -23.27
N GLY A 488 -2.32 16.27 -23.31
CA GLY A 488 -2.98 14.97 -23.48
C GLY A 488 -2.56 14.20 -24.74
N ALA A 489 -1.90 14.84 -25.71
CA ALA A 489 -1.33 14.20 -26.89
C ALA A 489 -0.13 13.28 -26.59
N ALA A 490 0.60 13.50 -25.49
CA ALA A 490 1.68 12.62 -25.04
C ALA A 490 1.19 11.44 -24.18
N GLY A 491 -0.13 11.23 -24.07
CA GLY A 491 -0.73 10.26 -23.13
C GLY A 491 -0.57 10.64 -21.66
N ARG A 492 -0.03 11.83 -21.36
CA ARG A 492 0.09 12.37 -20.00
C ARG A 492 -1.24 13.03 -19.64
N VAL A 493 -2.17 12.23 -19.10
CA VAL A 493 -3.39 12.75 -18.48
C VAL A 493 -2.96 13.66 -17.33
N PRO A 494 -3.56 14.86 -17.14
CA PRO A 494 -3.41 15.58 -15.88
C PRO A 494 -3.94 14.65 -14.78
N TYR A 495 -3.04 14.03 -14.01
CA TYR A 495 -3.44 13.38 -12.77
C TYR A 495 -4.23 14.42 -12.00
N ALA A 496 -5.43 14.04 -11.53
CA ALA A 496 -6.13 14.83 -10.53
C ALA A 496 -5.08 15.25 -9.51
N ALA A 497 -5.03 16.57 -9.20
CA ALA A 497 -4.19 17.08 -8.14
C ALA A 497 -4.25 16.06 -7.01
N SER A 498 -3.10 15.45 -6.66
CA SER A 498 -3.14 14.55 -5.50
C SER A 498 -3.82 15.36 -4.42
N PRO A 499 -4.82 14.77 -3.72
CA PRO A 499 -5.45 15.47 -2.63
C PRO A 499 -4.31 16.07 -1.82
N PRO A 500 -4.31 17.41 -1.59
CA PRO A 500 -3.17 18.13 -1.03
C PRO A 500 -2.60 17.24 0.04
N THR A 501 -1.30 16.86 -0.08
CA THR A 501 -0.62 15.92 0.83
C THR A 501 -1.27 16.10 2.16
N ARG A 502 -2.10 15.11 2.54
CA ARG A 502 -3.17 15.18 3.54
C ARG A 502 -2.87 16.34 4.48
N PRO A 503 -3.72 17.40 4.62
CA PRO A 503 -3.44 18.46 5.60
C PRO A 503 -2.99 17.72 6.84
N SER A 504 -1.70 17.90 7.18
CA SER A 504 -1.01 16.93 8.04
C SER A 504 -1.95 16.69 9.20
N LEU A 505 -2.24 15.42 9.51
CA LEU A 505 -3.02 15.13 10.72
C LEU A 505 -2.47 16.07 11.78
N PRO A 506 -3.32 16.90 12.41
CA PRO A 506 -2.83 17.93 13.31
C PRO A 506 -1.79 17.26 14.20
N PRO A 507 -0.56 17.79 14.22
CA PRO A 507 0.60 17.05 14.69
C PRO A 507 0.24 16.39 16.00
N ILE A 508 0.38 15.06 16.05
CA ILE A 508 0.03 14.30 17.25
C ILE A 508 0.91 14.87 18.36
N PRO A 509 0.33 15.46 19.43
CA PRO A 509 1.14 16.09 20.46
C PRO A 509 2.20 15.13 21.00
N GLY A 510 3.45 15.57 20.95
CA GLY A 510 4.61 14.80 21.33
C GLY A 510 5.14 13.83 20.28
N ALA A 511 4.65 13.81 19.03
CA ALA A 511 5.22 12.92 18.02
C ALA A 511 6.61 13.37 17.52
N ALA A 512 6.94 14.65 17.70
CA ALA A 512 8.20 15.25 17.25
C ALA A 512 8.63 16.39 18.18
N PRO A 513 9.90 16.85 18.14
CA PRO A 513 10.37 17.98 18.95
C PRO A 513 9.57 19.28 18.77
N PRO A 514 9.19 19.73 17.55
CA PRO A 514 8.37 20.93 17.39
C PRO A 514 6.99 20.81 18.07
N ASP A 515 6.49 19.59 18.14
CA ASP A 515 5.17 19.24 18.70
C ASP A 515 5.28 18.70 20.13
N ALA A 516 6.45 18.83 20.75
CA ALA A 516 6.73 18.28 22.07
C ALA A 516 5.76 18.83 23.12
N ILE A 517 5.29 17.94 23.98
CA ILE A 517 4.34 18.27 25.06
C ILE A 517 5.10 19.01 26.16
N ASP A 518 4.52 20.10 26.67
CA ASP A 518 5.10 20.81 27.82
C ASP A 518 5.17 19.88 29.04
N LEU A 519 6.40 19.59 29.48
CA LEU A 519 6.69 18.81 30.66
C LEU A 519 6.73 19.73 31.87
N LYS A 520 5.90 19.42 32.86
CA LYS A 520 5.81 20.15 34.12
C LYS A 520 6.59 19.41 35.20
N MET A 521 7.08 20.15 36.19
CA MET A 521 7.62 19.57 37.42
C MET A 521 6.58 18.66 38.09
N GLY A 522 7.05 17.55 38.67
CA GLY A 522 6.20 16.52 39.25
C GLY A 522 5.91 15.38 38.27
N VAL A 523 4.74 14.74 38.43
CA VAL A 523 4.39 13.49 37.76
C VAL A 523 3.54 13.73 36.51
N THR A 524 3.95 13.13 35.39
CA THR A 524 3.24 13.10 34.11
C THR A 524 3.05 11.67 33.65
N THR A 525 1.80 11.24 33.43
CA THR A 525 1.50 9.88 32.94
C THR A 525 1.23 9.86 31.44
N GLY A 526 1.53 8.74 30.78
CA GLY A 526 1.17 8.54 29.38
C GLY A 526 1.14 7.07 28.96
N LYS A 527 0.82 6.85 27.69
CA LYS A 527 0.79 5.54 27.03
C LYS A 527 1.56 5.61 25.71
N LEU A 528 2.33 4.56 25.41
CA LEU A 528 3.05 4.36 24.15
C LEU A 528 2.67 3.00 23.55
N GLU A 529 2.34 2.96 22.27
CA GLU A 529 2.26 1.68 21.53
C GLU A 529 3.67 1.15 21.22
N ALA A 530 3.74 -0.08 20.72
CA ALA A 530 4.99 -0.72 20.30
C ALA A 530 5.75 0.15 19.27
N GLY A 531 7.04 0.41 19.50
CA GLY A 531 7.88 1.21 18.61
C GLY A 531 7.55 2.71 18.55
N GLN A 532 6.57 3.20 19.31
CA GLN A 532 6.27 4.62 19.36
C GLN A 532 7.26 5.38 20.25
N GLU A 533 7.48 6.63 19.88
CA GLU A 533 8.20 7.61 20.68
C GLU A 533 7.29 8.78 21.07
N ARG A 534 7.67 9.46 22.15
CA ARG A 534 7.02 10.70 22.58
C ARG A 534 8.03 11.71 23.08
N TRP A 535 7.84 12.95 22.63
CA TRP A 535 8.65 14.10 22.91
C TRP A 535 7.96 15.02 23.92
N TYR A 536 8.76 15.44 24.88
CA TYR A 536 8.44 16.40 25.90
C TYR A 536 9.41 17.57 25.79
N LYS A 537 8.95 18.78 26.10
CA LYS A 537 9.81 19.96 26.19
C LYS A 537 9.61 20.62 27.54
N PHE A 538 10.68 21.13 28.12
CA PHE A 538 10.59 21.96 29.30
C PHE A 538 11.63 23.06 29.25
N TYR A 539 11.28 24.20 29.84
CA TYR A 539 12.18 25.32 30.04
C TYR A 539 12.59 25.32 31.49
N TYR A 540 13.89 25.28 31.76
CA TYR A 540 14.39 25.32 33.12
C TYR A 540 14.77 26.75 33.51
N HIS A 541 14.21 27.22 34.62
CA HIS A 541 14.54 28.51 35.23
C HIS A 541 14.29 28.41 36.74
N ASP A 542 15.30 28.75 37.55
CA ASP A 542 15.18 28.78 38.99
C ASP A 542 15.07 30.23 39.47
N SER A 543 13.85 30.63 39.81
CA SER A 543 13.59 31.98 40.31
C SER A 543 14.22 32.30 41.68
N TYR A 544 14.79 31.31 42.38
CA TYR A 544 15.26 31.47 43.76
C TYR A 544 16.78 31.55 43.93
N ASN A 545 17.57 31.24 42.91
CA ASN A 545 19.03 31.16 43.05
C ASN A 545 19.79 31.77 41.87
N GLU A 546 19.93 33.10 41.86
CA GLU A 546 20.67 33.85 40.83
C GLU A 546 22.20 33.58 40.80
N THR A 547 22.73 32.72 41.68
CA THR A 547 24.19 32.60 41.90
C THR A 547 24.85 31.34 41.36
N THR A 548 24.09 30.31 40.98
CA THR A 548 24.62 29.07 40.39
C THR A 548 23.84 28.69 39.14
N PRO A 549 24.46 28.71 37.95
CA PRO A 549 23.75 28.44 36.69
C PRO A 549 23.43 26.95 36.45
N GLU A 550 23.86 26.06 37.35
CA GLU A 550 23.74 24.60 37.23
C GLU A 550 22.99 24.05 38.46
N HIS A 551 21.98 23.23 38.21
CA HIS A 551 21.16 22.62 39.27
C HIS A 551 20.98 21.13 39.03
N ASP A 552 20.99 20.35 40.10
CA ASP A 552 20.77 18.91 40.05
C ASP A 552 19.31 18.60 39.72
N PHE A 553 19.11 17.76 38.69
CA PHE A 553 17.81 17.31 38.23
C PHE A 553 17.76 15.80 38.23
N LYS A 554 16.61 15.27 38.68
CA LYS A 554 16.31 13.84 38.60
C LYS A 554 15.05 13.63 37.80
N ILE A 555 15.16 12.79 36.77
CA ILE A 555 14.03 12.40 35.96
C ILE A 555 13.88 10.89 36.07
N PHE A 556 12.75 10.46 36.63
CA PHE A 556 12.40 9.05 36.74
C PHE A 556 11.37 8.72 35.67
N LEU A 557 11.57 7.60 34.97
CA LEU A 557 10.58 7.00 34.10
C LEU A 557 10.26 5.62 34.67
N THR A 558 9.05 5.48 35.21
CA THR A 558 8.50 4.21 35.67
C THR A 558 7.56 3.70 34.59
N ASN A 559 7.83 2.54 34.03
CA ASN A 559 6.92 1.89 33.09
C ASN A 559 6.17 0.74 33.78
N THR A 560 4.92 0.53 33.39
CA THR A 560 4.11 -0.60 33.85
C THR A 560 3.58 -1.34 32.61
N PRO A 561 4.04 -2.58 32.35
CA PRO A 561 3.52 -3.39 31.26
C PRO A 561 2.02 -3.63 31.42
N LEU A 562 1.27 -3.56 30.31
CA LEU A 562 -0.15 -3.88 30.30
C LEU A 562 -0.44 -5.39 30.29
N ASP A 563 0.59 -6.23 30.08
CA ASP A 563 0.47 -7.68 30.04
C ASP A 563 1.40 -8.37 31.05
N GLU A 564 1.01 -9.58 31.49
CA GLU A 564 1.66 -10.28 32.60
C GLU A 564 3.02 -10.90 32.25
N ILE A 565 3.48 -10.81 31.00
CA ILE A 565 4.45 -11.77 30.47
C ILE A 565 5.90 -11.26 30.47
N ARG A 566 6.19 -9.94 30.53
CA ARG A 566 7.58 -9.43 30.53
C ARG A 566 7.74 -8.10 31.27
N ALA A 567 8.88 -7.89 31.93
CA ALA A 567 9.35 -6.55 32.30
C ALA A 567 9.87 -5.89 31.01
N ARG A 568 9.17 -4.85 30.56
CA ARG A 568 9.32 -4.26 29.23
C ARG A 568 10.19 -3.00 29.32
N HIS A 569 11.09 -2.78 28.36
CA HIS A 569 12.04 -1.66 28.39
C HIS A 569 11.50 -0.42 27.67
N ALA A 570 11.27 0.65 28.43
CA ALA A 570 11.18 2.00 27.92
C ALA A 570 12.39 2.77 28.43
N ASP A 571 13.03 3.52 27.54
CA ASP A 571 14.17 4.37 27.85
C ASP A 571 13.86 5.80 27.44
N PHE A 572 14.66 6.74 27.93
CA PHE A 572 14.58 8.12 27.48
C PHE A 572 15.96 8.77 27.31
N ALA A 573 15.99 9.82 26.51
CA ALA A 573 17.16 10.68 26.31
C ALA A 573 16.76 12.14 26.39
N LEU A 574 17.69 12.97 26.88
CA LEU A 574 17.60 14.42 26.89
C LEU A 574 18.41 15.00 25.74
N TYR A 575 17.88 16.05 25.14
CA TYR A 575 18.53 16.84 24.09
C TYR A 575 18.41 18.31 24.45
N THR A 576 19.44 19.07 24.14
CA THR A 576 19.46 20.53 24.30
C THR A 576 18.72 21.21 23.15
N GLY A 577 18.08 22.35 23.40
CA GLY A 577 17.26 23.03 22.39
C GLY A 577 18.04 23.52 21.16
N ASN A 578 19.36 23.71 21.27
CA ASN A 578 20.23 24.02 20.14
C ASN A 578 20.36 22.86 19.12
N GLN A 579 19.89 21.65 19.44
CA GLN A 579 19.85 20.52 18.51
C GLN A 579 18.56 20.44 17.69
N LEU A 580 17.55 21.26 18.00
CA LEU A 580 16.31 21.31 17.21
C LEU A 580 16.56 21.56 15.70
N PRO A 581 17.49 22.45 15.28
CA PRO A 581 17.82 22.61 13.87
C PRO A 581 18.46 21.37 13.21
N ILE A 582 19.14 20.50 13.97
CA ILE A 582 19.67 19.23 13.45
C ILE A 582 18.51 18.29 13.16
N TRP A 583 17.55 18.18 14.08
CA TRP A 583 16.34 17.38 13.87
C TRP A 583 15.50 17.90 12.69
N LEU A 584 15.27 19.23 12.61
CA LEU A 584 14.49 19.85 11.52
C LEU A 584 15.13 19.65 10.13
N ARG A 585 16.42 19.34 10.07
CA ARG A 585 17.13 19.00 8.83
C ARG A 585 16.98 17.52 8.42
N GLY A 586 16.29 16.72 9.23
CA GLY A 586 16.09 15.28 8.99
C GLY A 586 17.30 14.40 9.33
N THR A 587 18.40 14.98 9.83
CA THR A 587 19.61 14.24 10.20
C THR A 587 19.53 13.77 11.65
N VAL A 588 18.54 12.94 11.97
CA VAL A 588 18.24 12.47 13.33
C VAL A 588 19.34 11.58 13.92
N ASP A 589 20.14 10.94 13.06
CA ASP A 589 21.34 10.18 13.37
C ASP A 589 22.47 11.04 13.99
N LYS A 590 22.42 12.36 13.76
CA LYS A 590 23.40 13.33 14.28
C LYS A 590 22.97 13.98 15.59
N LEU A 591 21.85 13.56 16.18
CA LEU A 591 21.46 14.03 17.51
C LEU A 591 22.34 13.37 18.57
N GLU A 592 22.98 14.20 19.38
CA GLU A 592 23.83 13.74 20.48
C GLU A 592 23.06 13.93 21.79
N PRO A 593 22.61 12.86 22.46
CA PRO A 593 21.87 13.03 23.70
C PRO A 593 22.75 13.71 24.74
N PHE A 594 22.25 14.79 25.33
CA PHE A 594 22.84 15.44 26.49
C PHE A 594 22.94 14.46 27.67
N GLY A 595 21.96 13.56 27.78
CA GLY A 595 21.94 12.48 28.75
C GLY A 595 21.00 11.38 28.33
N VAL A 596 21.26 10.16 28.81
CA VAL A 596 20.42 8.98 28.60
C VAL A 596 20.03 8.38 29.94
N SER A 597 18.84 7.80 30.01
CA SER A 597 18.39 7.10 31.21
C SER A 597 19.28 5.91 31.54
N MET A 598 19.44 5.63 32.82
CA MET A 598 20.10 4.44 33.36
C MET A 598 19.16 3.68 34.30
N PRO A 599 19.32 2.37 34.52
CA PRO A 599 18.49 1.63 35.47
C PRO A 599 18.48 2.29 36.85
N SER A 600 17.29 2.52 37.41
CA SER A 600 17.16 3.14 38.73
C SER A 600 17.73 2.20 39.80
N PRO A 601 18.56 2.70 40.74
CA PRO A 601 19.01 1.90 41.87
C PRO A 601 17.89 1.66 42.90
N TYR A 602 16.75 2.35 42.76
CA TYR A 602 15.59 2.24 43.64
C TYR A 602 14.58 1.25 43.03
N PRO A 603 14.33 0.11 43.68
CA PRO A 603 13.31 -0.84 43.20
C PRO A 603 11.91 -0.23 43.35
N THR A 604 11.05 -0.51 42.38
CA THR A 604 9.62 -0.16 42.42
C THR A 604 8.86 -1.09 43.35
N GLU A 605 7.76 -0.62 43.96
CA GLU A 605 6.89 -1.47 44.78
C GLU A 605 6.19 -2.57 43.94
N ASP A 606 5.81 -2.26 42.69
CA ASP A 606 5.34 -3.26 41.73
C ASP A 606 6.54 -3.92 41.05
N VAL A 607 6.72 -5.22 41.28
CA VAL A 607 7.80 -6.05 40.70
C VAL A 607 7.74 -6.17 39.18
N ARG A 608 6.63 -5.79 38.55
CA ARG A 608 6.46 -5.75 37.09
C ARG A 608 6.88 -4.42 36.50
N SER A 609 6.95 -3.37 37.32
CA SER A 609 7.35 -2.05 36.85
C SER A 609 8.86 -1.97 36.75
N LEU A 610 9.35 -1.31 35.71
CA LEU A 610 10.77 -1.00 35.56
C LEU A 610 10.94 0.51 35.63
N GLN A 611 11.87 0.95 36.48
CA GLN A 611 12.20 2.35 36.63
C GLN A 611 13.60 2.63 36.09
N VAL A 612 13.71 3.62 35.22
CA VAL A 612 14.97 4.21 34.79
C VAL A 612 15.06 5.65 35.28
N LEU A 613 16.29 6.11 35.52
CA LEU A 613 16.63 7.39 36.11
C LEU A 613 17.64 8.11 35.22
N TRP A 614 17.48 9.42 35.07
CA TRP A 614 18.56 10.31 34.70
C TRP A 614 18.81 11.28 35.87
N ASP A 615 20.06 11.38 36.30
CA ASP A 615 20.51 12.25 37.40
C ASP A 615 21.69 13.08 36.87
N GLY A 616 21.51 14.39 36.77
CA GLY A 616 22.50 15.27 36.16
C GLY A 616 22.16 16.74 36.33
N GLN A 617 23.05 17.61 35.84
CA GLN A 617 22.90 19.05 35.99
C GLN A 617 22.33 19.68 34.72
N LEU A 618 21.35 20.57 34.88
CA LEU A 618 20.80 21.37 33.79
C LEU A 618 21.23 22.83 33.93
N MET A 619 21.48 23.47 32.79
CA MET A 619 21.79 24.89 32.71
C MET A 619 20.49 25.70 32.77
N GLU A 620 20.50 26.76 33.56
CA GLU A 620 19.39 27.71 33.64
C GLU A 620 19.13 28.41 32.29
N GLU A 621 17.89 28.83 32.06
CA GLU A 621 17.43 29.54 30.86
C GLU A 621 17.57 28.77 29.55
N HIS A 622 17.65 27.44 29.61
CA HIS A 622 17.71 26.57 28.45
C HIS A 622 16.42 25.76 28.25
N ILE A 623 16.08 25.53 26.99
CA ILE A 623 15.02 24.60 26.60
C ILE A 623 15.65 23.22 26.43
N TYR A 624 15.05 22.22 27.05
CA TYR A 624 15.41 20.82 26.91
C TYR A 624 14.27 20.04 26.28
N TYR A 625 14.63 19.05 25.47
CA TYR A 625 13.71 18.09 24.87
C TYR A 625 13.99 16.71 25.47
N LEU A 626 12.96 16.05 25.95
CA LEU A 626 13.04 14.68 26.46
C LEU A 626 12.29 13.76 25.50
N LYS A 627 13.00 12.76 24.99
CA LYS A 627 12.45 11.73 24.10
C LYS A 627 12.28 10.45 24.90
N ILE A 628 11.06 9.94 25.00
CA ILE A 628 10.75 8.60 25.52
C ILE A 628 10.48 7.69 24.33
N TRP A 629 10.94 6.45 24.35
CA TRP A 629 10.58 5.48 23.33
C TRP A 629 10.33 4.09 23.93
N ASN A 630 9.38 3.38 23.32
CA ASN A 630 9.03 2.02 23.68
C ASN A 630 9.78 1.03 22.78
N HIS A 631 10.74 0.30 23.34
CA HIS A 631 11.49 -0.75 22.62
C HIS A 631 10.71 -2.05 22.43
N ASP A 632 9.51 -2.16 23.01
CA ASP A 632 8.79 -3.41 23.10
C ASP A 632 7.81 -3.65 21.95
N ILE A 633 7.35 -4.90 21.84
CA ILE A 633 6.38 -5.39 20.86
C ILE A 633 4.92 -5.09 21.23
N GLY A 634 4.67 -4.47 22.39
CA GLY A 634 3.32 -4.19 22.89
C GLY A 634 3.22 -2.83 23.58
N PRO A 635 1.98 -2.37 23.86
CA PRO A 635 1.76 -1.09 24.51
C PRO A 635 2.21 -1.10 25.96
N LEU A 636 2.64 0.06 26.45
CA LEU A 636 2.95 0.30 27.86
C LEU A 636 2.33 1.60 28.35
N GLU A 637 2.04 1.63 29.65
CA GLU A 637 1.77 2.86 30.39
C GLU A 637 3.07 3.28 31.09
N TYR A 638 3.30 4.58 31.19
CA TYR A 638 4.45 5.13 31.88
C TYR A 638 4.07 6.33 32.75
N GLU A 639 4.87 6.50 33.79
CA GLU A 639 4.88 7.62 34.70
C GLU A 639 6.26 8.29 34.63
N LEU A 640 6.29 9.55 34.24
CA LEU A 640 7.48 10.40 34.15
C LEU A 640 7.45 11.38 35.31
N GLU A 641 8.38 11.26 36.25
CA GLU A 641 8.51 12.16 37.40
C GLU A 641 9.75 13.03 37.26
N VAL A 642 9.57 14.35 37.30
CA VAL A 642 10.66 15.34 37.28
C VAL A 642 10.80 15.97 38.65
N GLN A 643 11.95 15.77 39.29
CA GLN A 643 12.33 16.35 40.57
C GLN A 643 13.48 17.33 40.37
N GLY A 644 13.32 18.56 40.87
CA GLY A 644 14.38 19.55 40.95
C GLY A 644 15.06 19.45 42.31
N GLY A 645 16.38 19.48 42.33
CA GLY A 645 17.15 19.61 43.58
C GLY A 645 16.80 20.92 44.30
N PRO A 646 16.71 20.91 45.64
CA PRO A 646 16.49 22.12 46.44
C PRO A 646 17.66 23.10 46.44
#